data_AF-A0A934X0P8-F1
#
_entry.id   AF-A0A934X0P8-F1
#
_cell.length_a   1.000
_cell.length_b   1.000
_cell.length_c   1.000
_cell.angle_alpha   90.00
_cell.angle_beta   90.00
_cell.angle_gamma   90.00
#
_symmetry.space_group_name_H-M   'P 1'
#
loop_
_entity.id
_entity.type
_entity.pdbx_description
1 polymer ?
#
loop_
_entity_poly.entity_id
_entity_poly.type
_entity_poly.pdbx_seq_one_letter_code
_entity_poly.pdbx_strand_id
1 'polypeptide(L)'
;MPFQLNKIDLPIVAIIPEIKSALKNQTTLIINAEAGAGKSTIIPLSLLEEARETGKKIIMLEPRRLAAKSIAKRMSELLNEPLGKTVGYRIRFETAISEDTLIEVVTEGILGRMLDSDPQLKEVGILIFDEFHERSIYADVALALARHTQINFRPDLKILIMSATLNQKMLSDALNAQAIVSKGRQYPVDIHYAGETDYHLLAEMTASLIRKSVQNHDGDILVFLPGQGEINAVMDELKSLRKHLAIYPLYGQLPWNKQWAAIQPHPQGKRKIVLATSIAETSLTIEGVKVVIDTGFGRGSQFDANSGLSRLVTQPISHDEADQRAGRAGRVSPGVCYRMWSEAEHQLRSKHRIPEILHEDLTSLALDLAARNIADSYQLFWLTPPPIDKMIKAKDLLLNLEALDEKGITEIGRKMHALPCHPRLAHMLIHSKSSGNLELATDLAALLEERDPLYKQAGADISYRIDRLRTLRKEERLTKPFRQIEKIASSYRKLFKIEEDNSSSDAYAIGFILALAYPDRIASSKRGNNAQFQLSNGAIAAIGHKDELANEPWLTVASIDARSGLGKIFLAAPLNPKDLAPLVKNIKSVTWNFEDDEFELTSDLRIGKIILKREPVDREISQKEKRTAIIQAIREEGEEILTQDASFISLASKVKMLSQQHPDEAWPEMTVDYISAIAHTWLPEQIENEEDIYEEIQKLSLTEIALKTLSDSQKKQLQD
;
A
#
# COMPACT_ATOMS: atom_id res chain seq x y z
N MET A 1 14.07 40.26 -4.93
CA MET A 1 14.83 40.32 -6.20
C MET A 1 14.44 39.12 -7.06
N PRO A 2 14.43 39.23 -8.39
CA PRO A 2 14.10 38.09 -9.26
C PRO A 2 15.17 36.99 -9.14
N PHE A 3 14.74 35.73 -9.19
CA PHE A 3 15.63 34.56 -9.13
C PHE A 3 16.57 34.54 -10.36
N GLN A 4 17.88 34.56 -10.13
CA GLN A 4 18.88 34.67 -11.19
C GLN A 4 19.38 33.30 -11.66
N LEU A 5 18.66 32.68 -12.60
CA LEU A 5 19.01 31.39 -13.23
C LEU A 5 20.44 31.35 -13.79
N ASN A 6 20.91 32.45 -14.38
CA ASN A 6 22.21 32.51 -15.08
C ASN A 6 23.43 32.33 -14.17
N LYS A 7 23.26 32.34 -12.84
CA LYS A 7 24.35 32.14 -11.85
C LYS A 7 24.45 30.70 -11.36
N ILE A 8 23.57 29.81 -11.81
CA ILE A 8 23.46 28.43 -11.31
C ILE A 8 24.06 27.48 -12.34
N ASP A 9 25.12 26.77 -11.97
CA ASP A 9 25.73 25.75 -12.82
C ASP A 9 25.15 24.37 -12.51
N LEU A 10 23.93 24.11 -12.99
CA LEU A 10 23.26 22.81 -12.88
C LEU A 10 22.69 22.37 -14.23
N PRO A 11 22.70 21.06 -14.56
CA PRO A 11 22.25 20.56 -15.87
C PRO A 11 20.82 20.98 -16.22
N ILE A 12 19.95 21.05 -15.22
CA ILE A 12 18.53 21.39 -15.42
C ILE A 12 18.32 22.80 -15.98
N VAL A 13 19.28 23.72 -15.79
CA VAL A 13 19.18 25.11 -16.26
C VAL A 13 19.04 25.16 -17.79
N ALA A 14 19.69 24.25 -18.50
CA ALA A 14 19.66 24.20 -19.97
C ALA A 14 18.26 23.94 -20.54
N ILE A 15 17.39 23.24 -19.81
CA ILE A 15 16.04 22.88 -20.27
C ILE A 15 14.94 23.82 -19.76
N ILE A 16 15.25 24.77 -18.87
CA ILE A 16 14.27 25.73 -18.32
C ILE A 16 13.55 26.55 -19.42
N PRO A 17 14.23 27.06 -20.47
CA PRO A 17 13.54 27.77 -21.54
C PRO A 17 12.52 26.89 -22.28
N GLU A 18 12.86 25.62 -22.50
CA GLU A 18 11.97 24.65 -23.13
C GLU A 18 10.74 24.35 -22.26
N ILE A 19 10.94 24.15 -20.94
CA ILE A 19 9.86 23.96 -19.97
C ILE A 19 8.89 25.15 -20.00
N LYS A 20 9.40 26.38 -19.92
CA LYS A 20 8.58 27.60 -19.96
C LYS A 20 7.81 27.75 -21.27
N SER A 21 8.43 27.36 -22.40
CA SER A 21 7.77 27.39 -23.70
C SER A 21 6.66 26.35 -23.78
N ALA A 22 6.90 25.12 -23.33
CA ALA A 22 5.92 24.05 -23.32
C ALA A 22 4.70 24.40 -22.44
N LEU A 23 4.94 24.95 -21.24
CA LEU A 23 3.87 25.35 -20.31
C LEU A 23 3.01 26.52 -20.80
N LYS A 24 3.38 27.21 -21.89
CA LYS A 24 2.49 28.18 -22.56
C LYS A 24 1.44 27.51 -23.44
N ASN A 25 1.76 26.33 -23.98
CA ASN A 25 0.94 25.63 -24.97
C ASN A 25 0.26 24.38 -24.41
N GLN A 26 0.78 23.82 -23.32
CA GLN A 26 0.28 22.63 -22.66
C GLN A 26 0.16 22.85 -21.17
N THR A 27 -0.86 22.25 -20.56
CA THR A 27 -1.06 22.25 -19.11
C THR A 27 -0.44 21.03 -18.44
N THR A 28 0.23 20.17 -19.20
CA THR A 28 0.83 18.95 -18.71
C THR A 28 2.21 18.75 -19.29
N LEU A 29 3.19 18.45 -18.42
CA LEU A 29 4.55 18.20 -18.86
C LEU A 29 5.20 17.10 -18.01
N ILE A 30 5.98 16.25 -18.68
CA ILE A 30 6.82 15.24 -18.05
C ILE A 30 8.26 15.72 -18.13
N ILE A 31 8.99 15.65 -17.02
CA ILE A 31 10.39 16.02 -16.93
C ILE A 31 11.17 14.80 -16.48
N ASN A 32 12.03 14.31 -17.36
CA ASN A 32 12.96 13.24 -17.04
C ASN A 32 14.33 13.84 -16.71
N ALA A 33 14.71 13.73 -15.45
CA ALA A 33 15.99 14.22 -14.96
C ALA A 33 16.49 13.37 -13.80
N GLU A 34 17.77 13.01 -13.86
CA GLU A 34 18.44 12.28 -12.80
C GLU A 34 18.45 13.06 -11.48
N ALA A 35 18.47 12.31 -10.37
CA ALA A 35 18.54 12.91 -9.05
C ALA A 35 19.86 13.68 -8.86
N GLY A 36 19.78 14.92 -8.36
CA GLY A 36 20.93 15.82 -8.23
C GLY A 36 21.12 16.79 -9.41
N ALA A 37 20.39 16.64 -10.52
CA ALA A 37 20.41 17.60 -11.63
C ALA A 37 19.83 18.99 -11.25
N GLY A 38 19.14 19.08 -10.11
CA GLY A 38 18.49 20.30 -9.63
C GLY A 38 17.00 20.39 -9.95
N LYS A 39 16.35 19.31 -10.39
CA LYS A 39 14.93 19.30 -10.78
C LYS A 39 14.00 19.82 -9.67
N SER A 40 14.15 19.29 -8.46
CA SER A 40 13.30 19.59 -7.30
C SER A 40 13.49 21.00 -6.73
N THR A 41 14.61 21.67 -7.04
CA THR A 41 14.93 23.00 -6.50
C THR A 41 14.82 24.10 -7.56
N ILE A 42 15.36 23.88 -8.75
CA ILE A 42 15.48 24.92 -9.77
C ILE A 42 14.19 25.06 -10.60
N ILE A 43 13.49 23.96 -10.90
CA ILE A 43 12.27 24.04 -11.71
C ILE A 43 11.19 24.85 -10.97
N PRO A 44 10.82 24.58 -9.71
CA PRO A 44 9.82 25.38 -9.01
C PRO A 44 10.23 26.86 -8.91
N LEU A 45 11.48 27.14 -8.58
CA LEU A 45 12.00 28.52 -8.50
C LEU A 45 11.96 29.25 -9.85
N SER A 46 12.19 28.54 -10.95
CA SER A 46 12.14 29.13 -12.30
C SER A 46 10.73 29.58 -12.70
N LEU A 47 9.71 28.99 -12.09
CA LEU A 47 8.28 29.24 -12.33
C LEU A 47 7.68 30.25 -11.33
N LEU A 48 8.49 30.80 -10.42
CA LEU A 48 8.03 31.70 -9.36
C LEU A 48 7.40 32.99 -9.89
N GLU A 49 7.91 33.55 -10.99
CA GLU A 49 7.29 34.75 -11.58
C GLU A 49 5.89 34.46 -12.13
N GLU A 50 5.65 33.27 -12.69
CA GLU A 50 4.32 32.87 -13.14
C GLU A 50 3.33 32.75 -11.97
N ALA A 51 3.79 32.21 -10.83
CA ALA A 51 3.02 32.18 -9.60
C ALA A 51 2.66 33.58 -9.10
N ARG A 52 3.59 34.54 -9.19
CA ARG A 52 3.34 35.95 -8.81
C ARG A 52 2.35 36.63 -9.74
N GLU A 53 2.50 36.46 -11.05
CA GLU A 53 1.62 37.06 -12.06
C GLU A 53 0.18 36.55 -11.94
N THR A 54 0.01 35.26 -11.66
CA THR A 54 -1.31 34.64 -11.51
C THR A 54 -1.91 34.79 -10.12
N GLY A 55 -1.09 35.12 -9.11
CA GLY A 55 -1.46 35.09 -7.69
C GLY A 55 -1.71 33.67 -7.15
N LYS A 56 -1.42 32.62 -7.93
CA LYS A 56 -1.64 31.22 -7.55
C LYS A 56 -0.36 30.55 -7.08
N LYS A 57 -0.49 29.58 -6.19
CA LYS A 57 0.61 28.83 -5.60
C LYS A 57 1.12 27.70 -6.50
N ILE A 58 2.39 27.35 -6.29
CA ILE A 58 3.02 26.13 -6.76
C ILE A 58 3.03 25.14 -5.59
N ILE A 59 2.37 24.00 -5.76
CA ILE A 59 2.42 22.90 -4.79
C ILE A 59 3.31 21.81 -5.37
N MET A 60 4.31 21.36 -4.61
CA MET A 60 5.18 20.27 -5.01
C MET A 60 5.03 19.10 -4.04
N LEU A 61 4.50 17.98 -4.54
CA LEU A 61 4.50 16.71 -3.85
C LEU A 61 5.90 16.13 -3.82
N GLU A 62 6.37 15.81 -2.61
CA GLU A 62 7.58 15.02 -2.39
C GLU A 62 7.25 13.86 -1.42
N PRO A 63 7.44 12.57 -1.81
CA PRO A 63 7.07 11.43 -0.98
C PRO A 63 7.74 11.43 0.40
N ARG A 64 8.98 11.92 0.50
CA ARG A 64 9.77 11.81 1.73
C ARG A 64 9.79 13.10 2.53
N ARG A 65 9.35 13.02 3.80
CA ARG A 65 9.34 14.14 4.76
C ARG A 65 10.68 14.89 4.85
N LEU A 66 11.80 14.17 4.90
CA LEU A 66 13.14 14.79 5.00
C LEU A 66 13.50 15.55 3.73
N ALA A 67 13.19 14.99 2.57
CA ALA A 67 13.45 15.63 1.29
C ALA A 67 12.58 16.87 1.13
N ALA A 68 11.28 16.80 1.45
CA ALA A 68 10.37 17.95 1.38
C ALA A 68 10.92 19.17 2.14
N LYS A 69 11.36 18.96 3.39
CA LYS A 69 11.97 20.02 4.22
C LYS A 69 13.33 20.48 3.70
N SER A 70 14.18 19.56 3.26
CA SER A 70 15.51 19.87 2.75
C SER A 70 15.45 20.67 1.44
N ILE A 71 14.52 20.31 0.55
CA ILE A 71 14.29 20.99 -0.72
C ILE A 71 13.74 22.39 -0.48
N ALA A 72 12.71 22.55 0.37
CA ALA A 72 12.17 23.87 0.71
C ALA A 72 13.24 24.78 1.34
N LYS A 73 14.06 24.24 2.26
CA LYS A 73 15.18 24.98 2.84
C LYS A 73 16.21 25.40 1.79
N ARG A 74 16.62 24.48 0.91
CA ARG A 74 17.58 24.77 -0.16
C ARG A 74 17.05 25.83 -1.12
N MET A 75 15.77 25.78 -1.50
CA MET A 75 15.15 26.80 -2.33
C MET A 75 15.13 28.17 -1.65
N SER A 76 14.86 28.22 -0.34
CA SER A 76 14.90 29.46 0.44
C SER A 76 16.31 30.06 0.51
N GLU A 77 17.33 29.22 0.69
CA GLU A 77 18.75 29.63 0.64
C GLU A 77 19.14 30.19 -0.73
N LEU A 78 18.69 29.58 -1.82
CA LEU A 78 18.93 30.07 -3.19
C LEU A 78 18.28 31.44 -3.47
N LEU A 79 17.20 31.76 -2.76
CA LEU A 79 16.55 33.08 -2.81
C LEU A 79 17.16 34.08 -1.82
N ASN A 80 18.05 33.65 -0.92
CA ASN A 80 18.52 34.41 0.24
C ASN A 80 17.36 34.89 1.13
N GLU A 81 16.37 34.03 1.36
CA GLU A 81 15.19 34.32 2.17
C GLU A 81 15.04 33.33 3.32
N PRO A 82 14.37 33.72 4.43
CA PRO A 82 14.04 32.77 5.49
C PRO A 82 13.00 31.75 4.98
N LEU A 83 13.17 30.50 5.43
CA LEU A 83 12.21 29.42 5.17
C LEU A 83 10.83 29.79 5.71
N GLY A 84 9.80 29.55 4.91
CA GLY A 84 8.41 29.88 5.20
C GLY A 84 7.97 31.27 4.71
N LYS A 85 8.87 32.08 4.15
CA LYS A 85 8.50 33.33 3.47
C LYS A 85 7.94 33.02 2.07
N THR A 86 8.74 33.13 1.01
CA THR A 86 8.29 32.81 -0.37
C THR A 86 8.19 31.30 -0.60
N VAL A 87 9.07 30.52 0.03
CA VAL A 87 9.12 29.06 -0.10
C VAL A 87 8.94 28.44 1.28
N GLY A 88 8.05 27.46 1.38
CA GLY A 88 7.74 26.77 2.61
C GLY A 88 7.49 25.27 2.41
N TYR A 89 7.12 24.59 3.49
CA TYR A 89 6.71 23.20 3.44
C TYR A 89 5.59 22.89 4.43
N ARG A 90 4.84 21.82 4.13
CA ARG A 90 3.87 21.22 5.06
C ARG A 90 4.08 19.71 5.09
N ILE A 91 4.36 19.18 6.28
CA ILE A 91 4.42 17.75 6.54
C ILE A 91 3.56 17.41 7.76
N ARG A 92 3.35 16.12 8.02
CA ARG A 92 2.59 15.70 9.22
C ARG A 92 3.27 16.24 10.49
N PHE A 93 2.51 16.99 11.29
CA PHE A 93 2.90 17.62 12.56
C PHE A 93 3.88 18.80 12.48
N GLU A 94 4.29 19.25 11.29
CA GLU A 94 5.24 20.36 11.14
C GLU A 94 4.94 21.16 9.87
N THR A 95 4.96 22.48 9.98
CA THR A 95 4.70 23.41 8.88
C THR A 95 5.58 24.64 9.05
N ALA A 96 6.11 25.14 7.93
CA ALA A 96 6.81 26.42 7.87
C ALA A 96 6.35 27.15 6.60
N ILE A 97 5.29 27.92 6.73
CA ILE A 97 4.65 28.72 5.67
C ILE A 97 4.18 30.06 6.27
N SER A 98 3.87 31.01 5.42
CA SER A 98 3.24 32.30 5.74
C SER A 98 2.23 32.67 4.63
N GLU A 99 1.58 33.82 4.78
CA GLU A 99 0.71 34.38 3.75
C GLU A 99 1.48 34.71 2.45
N ASP A 100 2.77 35.01 2.56
CA ASP A 100 3.66 35.31 1.43
C ASP A 100 4.13 34.04 0.68
N THR A 101 3.79 32.84 1.16
CA THR A 101 4.31 31.59 0.58
C THR A 101 3.66 31.28 -0.76
N LEU A 102 4.49 31.20 -1.80
CA LEU A 102 4.10 30.89 -3.18
C LEU A 102 4.48 29.47 -3.60
N ILE A 103 5.54 28.89 -3.02
CA ILE A 103 5.93 27.51 -3.26
C ILE A 103 5.80 26.73 -1.96
N GLU A 104 4.94 25.72 -1.96
CA GLU A 104 4.77 24.82 -0.82
C GLU A 104 5.20 23.39 -1.20
N VAL A 105 6.21 22.88 -0.51
CA VAL A 105 6.62 21.47 -0.64
C VAL A 105 5.83 20.63 0.36
N VAL A 106 5.05 19.67 -0.12
CA VAL A 106 4.11 18.89 0.67
C VAL A 106 4.38 17.41 0.54
N THR A 107 4.07 16.64 1.59
CA THR A 107 4.07 15.17 1.51
C THR A 107 2.72 14.64 1.06
N GLU A 108 2.69 13.38 0.62
CA GLU A 108 1.52 12.64 0.13
C GLU A 108 0.27 12.83 1.00
N GLY A 109 0.35 12.51 2.30
CA GLY A 109 -0.79 12.67 3.20
C GLY A 109 -1.24 14.11 3.45
N ILE A 110 -0.42 15.12 3.10
CA ILE A 110 -0.83 16.53 3.13
C ILE A 110 -1.54 16.90 1.83
N LEU A 111 -1.01 16.49 0.67
CA LEU A 111 -1.67 16.73 -0.61
C LEU A 111 -3.04 16.05 -0.68
N GLY A 112 -3.17 14.81 -0.18
CA GLY A 112 -4.46 14.13 -0.08
C GLY A 112 -5.50 14.95 0.70
N ARG A 113 -5.13 15.47 1.87
CA ARG A 113 -6.02 16.35 2.66
C ARG A 113 -6.32 17.67 1.98
N MET A 114 -5.38 18.24 1.21
CA MET A 114 -5.63 19.45 0.44
C MET A 114 -6.70 19.19 -0.61
N LEU A 115 -6.58 18.08 -1.35
CA LEU A 115 -7.59 17.61 -2.31
C LEU A 115 -8.93 17.30 -1.65
N ASP A 116 -8.95 16.84 -0.40
CA ASP A 116 -10.19 16.64 0.36
C ASP A 116 -10.88 17.96 0.71
N SER A 117 -10.10 18.93 1.18
CA SER A 117 -10.62 20.22 1.62
C SER A 117 -11.01 21.14 0.47
N ASP A 118 -10.27 21.09 -0.63
CA ASP A 118 -10.49 21.85 -1.85
C ASP A 118 -10.20 20.98 -3.08
N PRO A 119 -11.21 20.21 -3.55
CA PRO A 119 -11.07 19.34 -4.72
C PRO A 119 -10.68 20.10 -6.00
N GLN A 120 -10.97 21.40 -6.09
CA GLN A 120 -10.64 22.21 -7.27
C GLN A 120 -9.24 22.83 -7.21
N LEU A 121 -8.55 22.73 -6.07
CA LEU A 121 -7.25 23.35 -5.82
C LEU A 121 -7.22 24.81 -6.32
N LYS A 122 -8.20 25.62 -5.89
CA LYS A 122 -8.49 26.97 -6.43
C LYS A 122 -7.28 27.89 -6.37
N GLU A 123 -6.57 27.84 -5.25
CA GLU A 123 -5.37 28.65 -4.99
C GLU A 123 -4.11 28.09 -5.67
N VAL A 124 -4.19 26.96 -6.38
CA VAL A 124 -3.05 26.30 -7.03
C VAL A 124 -3.08 26.57 -8.53
N GLY A 125 -1.95 27.05 -9.04
CA GLY A 125 -1.70 27.26 -10.46
C GLY A 125 -0.87 26.14 -11.07
N ILE A 126 0.08 25.60 -10.29
CA ILE A 126 0.98 24.52 -10.73
C ILE A 126 1.08 23.46 -9.64
N LEU A 127 0.79 22.21 -10.01
CA LEU A 127 1.01 21.04 -9.17
C LEU A 127 2.17 20.21 -9.74
N ILE A 128 3.18 19.96 -8.92
CA ILE A 128 4.39 19.24 -9.29
C ILE A 128 4.42 17.92 -8.52
N PHE A 129 4.57 16.80 -9.23
CA PHE A 129 4.81 15.47 -8.67
C PHE A 129 6.31 15.18 -8.78
N ASP A 130 7.06 15.34 -7.69
CA ASP A 130 8.47 14.95 -7.64
C ASP A 130 8.62 13.46 -7.36
N GLU A 131 9.74 12.89 -7.81
CA GLU A 131 10.11 11.48 -7.56
C GLU A 131 9.02 10.46 -7.96
N PHE A 132 8.27 10.74 -9.03
CA PHE A 132 7.09 9.95 -9.39
C PHE A 132 7.39 8.48 -9.77
N HIS A 133 8.66 8.11 -9.94
CA HIS A 133 9.10 6.73 -10.13
C HIS A 133 8.98 5.85 -8.89
N GLU A 134 8.76 6.41 -7.70
CA GLU A 134 8.48 5.60 -6.51
C GLU A 134 7.14 4.84 -6.63
N ARG A 135 6.20 5.33 -7.47
CA ARG A 135 4.91 4.69 -7.78
C ARG A 135 4.15 4.25 -6.52
N SER A 136 4.12 5.13 -5.52
CA SER A 136 3.29 4.97 -4.33
C SER A 136 1.81 5.09 -4.68
N ILE A 137 0.94 4.44 -3.91
CA ILE A 137 -0.51 4.58 -4.10
C ILE A 137 -0.94 6.03 -3.97
N TYR A 138 -0.41 6.74 -2.97
CA TYR A 138 -0.82 8.12 -2.71
C TYR A 138 -0.45 9.08 -3.84
N ALA A 139 0.73 8.92 -4.45
CA ALA A 139 1.13 9.73 -5.60
C ALA A 139 0.27 9.42 -6.83
N ASP A 140 0.00 8.14 -7.11
CA ASP A 140 -0.86 7.71 -8.22
C ASP A 140 -2.30 8.24 -8.05
N VAL A 141 -2.86 8.16 -6.84
CA VAL A 141 -4.20 8.68 -6.51
C VAL A 141 -4.25 10.20 -6.63
N ALA A 142 -3.27 10.91 -6.07
CA ALA A 142 -3.22 12.36 -6.17
C ALA A 142 -3.11 12.83 -7.63
N LEU A 143 -2.36 12.11 -8.48
CA LEU A 143 -2.30 12.38 -9.91
C LEU A 143 -3.66 12.14 -10.58
N ALA A 144 -4.32 11.02 -10.28
CA ALA A 144 -5.63 10.68 -10.83
C ALA A 144 -6.68 11.75 -10.49
N LEU A 145 -6.73 12.20 -9.24
CA LEU A 145 -7.63 13.25 -8.77
C LEU A 145 -7.29 14.63 -9.38
N ALA A 146 -6.00 14.97 -9.45
CA ALA A 146 -5.57 16.23 -10.07
C ALA A 146 -5.89 16.26 -11.57
N ARG A 147 -5.74 15.14 -12.28
CA ARG A 147 -6.12 15.00 -13.69
C ARG A 147 -7.60 15.13 -13.91
N HIS A 148 -8.39 14.45 -13.11
CA HIS A 148 -9.84 14.56 -13.15
C HIS A 148 -10.27 16.03 -12.95
N THR A 149 -9.65 16.72 -11.99
CA THR A 149 -9.88 18.14 -11.75
C THR A 149 -9.49 19.01 -12.93
N GLN A 150 -8.32 18.77 -13.51
CA GLN A 150 -7.80 19.51 -14.65
C GLN A 150 -8.72 19.39 -15.88
N ILE A 151 -9.19 18.17 -16.17
CA ILE A 151 -10.02 17.90 -17.35
C ILE A 151 -11.43 18.50 -17.19
N ASN A 152 -12.04 18.36 -16.01
CA ASN A 152 -13.45 18.67 -15.83
C ASN A 152 -13.73 20.07 -15.28
N PHE A 153 -12.81 20.66 -14.51
CA PHE A 153 -13.07 21.90 -13.76
C PHE A 153 -12.00 22.97 -13.93
N ARG A 154 -10.74 22.58 -14.09
CA ARG A 154 -9.58 23.48 -14.07
C ARG A 154 -8.65 23.22 -15.25
N PRO A 155 -9.08 23.49 -16.50
CA PRO A 155 -8.22 23.32 -17.67
C PRO A 155 -6.98 24.22 -17.62
N ASP A 156 -6.98 25.26 -16.78
CA ASP A 156 -5.84 26.14 -16.50
C ASP A 156 -4.80 25.56 -15.53
N LEU A 157 -5.16 24.55 -14.72
CA LEU A 157 -4.23 23.95 -13.75
C LEU A 157 -3.09 23.25 -14.49
N LYS A 158 -1.84 23.65 -14.20
CA LYS A 158 -0.65 23.01 -14.76
C LYS A 158 -0.20 21.85 -13.90
N ILE A 159 0.10 20.71 -14.51
CA ILE A 159 0.61 19.51 -13.83
C ILE A 159 1.96 19.12 -14.41
N LEU A 160 2.97 19.12 -13.55
CA LEU A 160 4.34 18.70 -13.85
C LEU A 160 4.64 17.36 -13.20
N ILE A 161 5.17 16.40 -13.96
CA ILE A 161 5.60 15.11 -13.41
C ILE A 161 7.10 14.98 -13.58
N MET A 162 7.83 14.93 -12.48
CA MET A 162 9.27 14.78 -12.47
C MET A 162 9.65 13.35 -12.09
N SER A 163 10.43 12.71 -12.95
CA SER A 163 10.91 11.34 -12.75
C SER A 163 12.36 11.20 -13.18
N ALA A 164 13.05 10.20 -12.64
CA ALA A 164 14.44 9.87 -13.01
C ALA A 164 14.53 8.61 -13.89
N THR A 165 13.57 7.69 -13.78
CA THR A 165 13.70 6.32 -14.29
C THR A 165 12.45 5.77 -14.98
N LEU A 166 11.32 6.49 -14.96
CA LEU A 166 10.10 5.99 -15.61
C LEU A 166 10.22 5.96 -17.13
N ASN A 167 9.57 4.96 -17.74
CA ASN A 167 9.46 4.85 -19.18
C ASN A 167 8.76 6.09 -19.76
N GLN A 168 9.56 6.95 -20.38
CA GLN A 168 9.13 8.23 -20.93
C GLN A 168 8.01 8.07 -21.94
N LYS A 169 8.11 7.07 -22.82
CA LYS A 169 7.15 6.87 -23.91
C LYS A 169 5.79 6.47 -23.34
N MET A 170 5.77 5.50 -22.43
CA MET A 170 4.54 5.06 -21.78
C MET A 170 3.83 6.20 -21.05
N LEU A 171 4.57 7.01 -20.27
CA LEU A 171 4.00 8.16 -19.57
C LEU A 171 3.49 9.24 -20.54
N SER A 172 4.29 9.55 -21.57
CA SER A 172 3.96 10.56 -22.58
C SER A 172 2.69 10.20 -23.34
N ASP A 173 2.56 8.93 -23.73
CA ASP A 173 1.39 8.40 -24.45
C ASP A 173 0.16 8.39 -23.53
N ALA A 174 0.31 7.89 -22.30
CA ALA A 174 -0.80 7.82 -21.35
C ALA A 174 -1.35 9.21 -20.98
N LEU A 175 -0.48 10.18 -20.73
CA LEU A 175 -0.87 11.53 -20.29
C LEU A 175 -1.11 12.51 -21.45
N ASN A 176 -0.87 12.08 -22.69
CA ASN A 176 -0.85 12.95 -23.88
C ASN A 176 -0.03 14.23 -23.63
N ALA A 177 1.19 14.06 -23.14
CA ALA A 177 2.01 15.15 -22.61
C ALA A 177 3.42 15.15 -23.18
N GLN A 178 3.97 16.32 -23.49
CA GLN A 178 5.36 16.43 -23.90
C GLN A 178 6.30 15.99 -22.77
N ALA A 179 7.33 15.24 -23.12
CA ALA A 179 8.39 14.84 -22.21
C ALA A 179 9.71 15.53 -22.56
N ILE A 180 10.29 16.25 -21.60
CA ILE A 180 11.56 16.97 -21.72
C ILE A 180 12.63 16.24 -20.90
N VAL A 181 13.81 16.03 -21.51
CA VAL A 181 14.89 15.25 -20.91
C VAL A 181 16.08 16.14 -20.60
N SER A 182 16.49 16.17 -19.32
CA SER A 182 17.76 16.75 -18.91
C SER A 182 18.82 15.66 -18.89
N LYS A 183 19.79 15.72 -19.81
CA LYS A 183 21.00 14.89 -19.74
C LYS A 183 21.81 15.31 -18.50
N GLY A 184 21.95 14.43 -17.53
CA GLY A 184 22.66 14.71 -16.28
C GLY A 184 24.16 14.92 -16.46
N ARG A 185 24.85 15.31 -15.37
CA ARG A 185 26.30 15.27 -15.22
C ARG A 185 26.65 14.16 -14.22
N GLN A 186 26.47 12.91 -14.60
CA GLN A 186 26.94 11.78 -13.78
C GLN A 186 28.36 11.40 -14.18
N TYR A 187 29.22 11.29 -13.18
CA TYR A 187 30.54 10.71 -13.33
C TYR A 187 30.44 9.18 -13.28
N PRO A 188 31.36 8.44 -13.94
CA PRO A 188 31.35 6.98 -13.91
C PRO A 188 31.49 6.44 -12.48
N VAL A 189 30.76 5.38 -12.19
CA VAL A 189 30.82 4.63 -10.92
C VAL A 189 31.29 3.22 -11.21
N ASP A 190 32.39 2.80 -10.59
CA ASP A 190 32.87 1.42 -10.69
C ASP A 190 32.06 0.51 -9.75
N ILE A 191 31.53 -0.60 -10.28
CA ILE A 191 30.63 -1.50 -9.54
C ILE A 191 31.39 -2.77 -9.16
N HIS A 192 31.45 -3.05 -7.86
CA HIS A 192 32.04 -4.29 -7.33
C HIS A 192 30.98 -5.14 -6.63
N TYR A 193 30.86 -6.40 -7.03
CA TYR A 193 30.04 -7.40 -6.33
C TYR A 193 30.88 -8.07 -5.24
N ALA A 194 30.42 -8.00 -3.99
CA ALA A 194 31.15 -8.45 -2.80
C ALA A 194 30.75 -9.86 -2.31
N GLY A 195 29.94 -10.60 -3.08
CA GLY A 195 29.53 -11.98 -2.77
C GLY A 195 28.21 -12.09 -2.00
N GLU A 196 27.84 -13.29 -1.58
CA GLU A 196 26.56 -13.57 -0.89
C GLU A 196 26.50 -12.89 0.50
N THR A 197 25.36 -12.31 0.84
CA THR A 197 25.12 -11.71 2.16
C THR A 197 24.13 -12.51 2.98
N ASP A 198 24.58 -12.99 4.14
CA ASP A 198 23.71 -13.50 5.18
C ASP A 198 23.09 -12.32 5.95
N TYR A 199 21.76 -12.20 5.91
CA TYR A 199 21.03 -11.15 6.62
C TYR A 199 21.29 -11.18 8.13
N HIS A 200 21.53 -12.35 8.73
CA HIS A 200 21.82 -12.48 10.16
C HIS A 200 23.18 -11.90 10.54
N LEU A 201 24.16 -11.94 9.63
CA LEU A 201 25.51 -11.41 9.81
C LEU A 201 25.69 -10.03 9.16
N LEU A 202 24.59 -9.41 8.70
CA LEU A 202 24.64 -8.20 7.90
C LEU A 202 25.48 -7.09 8.55
N ALA A 203 25.35 -6.91 9.86
CA ALA A 203 26.07 -5.86 10.58
C ALA A 203 27.61 -6.05 10.55
N GLU A 204 28.06 -7.28 10.80
CA GLU A 204 29.48 -7.64 10.85
C GLU A 204 30.11 -7.56 9.45
N MET A 205 29.42 -8.11 8.44
CA MET A 205 29.85 -8.08 7.04
C MET A 205 29.94 -6.64 6.52
N THR A 206 28.93 -5.83 6.80
CA THR A 206 28.90 -4.41 6.40
C THR A 206 30.04 -3.65 7.08
N ALA A 207 30.26 -3.85 8.38
CA ALA A 207 31.35 -3.20 9.11
C ALA A 207 32.73 -3.60 8.58
N SER A 208 32.93 -4.87 8.21
CA SER A 208 34.16 -5.35 7.57
C SER A 208 34.42 -4.64 6.24
N LEU A 209 33.40 -4.55 5.38
CA LEU A 209 33.50 -3.89 4.09
C LEU A 209 33.72 -2.37 4.22
N ILE A 210 33.11 -1.73 5.22
CA ILE A 210 33.39 -0.32 5.57
C ILE A 210 34.87 -0.14 5.93
N ARG A 211 35.43 -1.00 6.80
CA ARG A 211 36.86 -0.91 7.18
C ARG A 211 37.78 -1.04 5.96
N LYS A 212 37.49 -1.98 5.06
CA LYS A 212 38.21 -2.16 3.79
C LYS A 212 38.07 -0.92 2.89
N SER A 213 36.88 -0.37 2.78
CA SER A 213 36.60 0.81 1.94
C SER A 213 37.28 2.08 2.46
N VAL A 214 37.35 2.24 3.78
CA VAL A 214 38.08 3.35 4.43
C VAL A 214 39.57 3.30 4.08
N GLN A 215 40.16 2.10 4.00
CA GLN A 215 41.59 1.92 3.69
C GLN A 215 41.91 2.13 2.20
N ASN A 216 41.00 1.75 1.30
CA ASN A 216 41.27 1.69 -0.13
C ASN A 216 40.81 2.91 -0.93
N HIS A 217 39.89 3.71 -0.40
CA HIS A 217 39.27 4.81 -1.12
C HIS A 217 39.28 6.10 -0.29
N ASP A 218 39.27 7.25 -0.96
CA ASP A 218 39.06 8.57 -0.36
C ASP A 218 37.59 9.00 -0.41
N GLY A 219 37.27 10.11 0.26
CA GLY A 219 35.92 10.71 0.26
C GLY A 219 34.92 10.00 1.17
N ASP A 220 33.76 10.60 1.35
CA ASP A 220 32.76 10.09 2.30
C ASP A 220 32.13 8.78 1.80
N ILE A 221 31.72 7.95 2.76
CA ILE A 221 31.10 6.65 2.50
C ILE A 221 29.61 6.74 2.85
N LEU A 222 28.76 6.37 1.90
CA LEU A 222 27.33 6.19 2.11
C LEU A 222 27.00 4.70 2.12
N VAL A 223 26.33 4.24 3.17
CA VAL A 223 25.98 2.83 3.36
C VAL A 223 24.47 2.71 3.41
N PHE A 224 23.89 1.91 2.52
CA PHE A 224 22.45 1.62 2.52
C PHE A 224 22.15 0.39 3.34
N LEU A 225 21.24 0.52 4.31
CA LEU A 225 20.80 -0.52 5.24
C LEU A 225 19.27 -0.58 5.29
N PRO A 226 18.68 -1.74 5.64
CA PRO A 226 17.22 -1.90 5.66
C PRO A 226 16.47 -0.98 6.64
N GLY A 227 17.09 -0.66 7.78
CA GLY A 227 16.37 0.00 8.86
C GLY A 227 17.25 0.48 10.01
N GLN A 228 16.60 1.11 11.00
CA GLN A 228 17.24 1.66 12.19
C GLN A 228 17.94 0.58 13.03
N GLY A 229 17.38 -0.63 13.10
CA GLY A 229 17.95 -1.73 13.87
C GLY A 229 19.33 -2.13 13.35
N GLU A 230 19.41 -2.33 12.04
CA GLU A 230 20.64 -2.68 11.31
C GLU A 230 21.66 -1.53 11.35
N ILE A 231 21.21 -0.28 11.19
CA ILE A 231 22.07 0.91 11.35
C ILE A 231 22.74 0.93 12.72
N ASN A 232 21.98 0.73 13.80
CA ASN A 232 22.54 0.74 15.14
C ASN A 232 23.51 -0.43 15.37
N ALA A 233 23.21 -1.62 14.83
CA ALA A 233 24.10 -2.77 14.92
C ALA A 233 25.44 -2.51 14.21
N VAL A 234 25.43 -1.97 12.98
CA VAL A 234 26.65 -1.56 12.27
C VAL A 234 27.40 -0.45 13.04
N MET A 235 26.67 0.51 13.60
CA MET A 235 27.28 1.56 14.44
C MET A 235 27.99 1.01 15.67
N ASP A 236 27.48 -0.08 16.26
CA ASP A 236 28.09 -0.77 17.39
C ASP A 236 29.38 -1.48 16.98
N GLU A 237 29.39 -2.15 15.83
CA GLU A 237 30.58 -2.78 15.24
C GLU A 237 31.70 -1.76 14.90
N LEU A 238 31.32 -0.53 14.55
CA LEU A 238 32.25 0.54 14.17
C LEU A 238 32.70 1.42 15.33
N LYS A 239 32.40 1.07 16.60
CA LYS A 239 32.77 1.87 17.78
C LYS A 239 34.24 2.26 17.83
N SER A 240 35.14 1.35 17.44
CA SER A 240 36.59 1.58 17.43
C SER A 240 37.03 2.66 16.44
N LEU A 241 36.30 2.85 15.33
CA LEU A 241 36.62 3.81 14.27
C LEU A 241 36.15 5.24 14.56
N ARG A 242 35.24 5.43 15.53
CA ARG A 242 34.68 6.76 15.88
C ARG A 242 35.71 7.78 16.35
N LYS A 243 36.90 7.33 16.76
CA LYS A 243 38.00 8.22 17.16
C LYS A 243 38.58 8.99 15.96
N HIS A 244 38.49 8.44 14.76
CA HIS A 244 39.14 8.97 13.56
C HIS A 244 38.14 9.38 12.46
N LEU A 245 36.92 8.82 12.47
CA LEU A 245 35.90 9.05 11.46
C LEU A 245 34.61 9.55 12.09
N ALA A 246 33.88 10.41 11.36
CA ALA A 246 32.57 10.88 11.78
C ALA A 246 31.47 9.94 11.26
N ILE A 247 30.84 9.17 12.16
CA ILE A 247 29.81 8.19 11.79
C ILE A 247 28.43 8.77 12.12
N TYR A 248 27.58 8.91 11.09
CA TYR A 248 26.25 9.48 11.21
C TYR A 248 25.17 8.47 10.80
N PRO A 249 24.18 8.19 11.65
CA PRO A 249 22.97 7.49 11.21
C PRO A 249 22.06 8.44 10.42
N LEU A 250 21.31 7.90 9.46
CA LEU A 250 20.33 8.64 8.67
C LEU A 250 19.08 7.78 8.36
N TYR A 251 18.03 7.96 9.16
CA TYR A 251 16.73 7.29 8.98
C TYR A 251 15.57 8.22 9.34
N GLY A 252 14.36 7.91 8.87
CA GLY A 252 13.21 8.83 8.90
C GLY A 252 12.77 9.31 10.28
N GLN A 253 12.95 8.50 11.33
CA GLN A 253 12.57 8.84 12.71
C GLN A 253 13.62 9.68 13.47
N LEU A 254 14.80 9.93 12.89
CA LEU A 254 15.81 10.77 13.53
C LEU A 254 15.33 12.23 13.69
N PRO A 255 15.68 12.90 14.79
CA PRO A 255 15.51 14.34 14.91
C PRO A 255 16.16 15.10 13.75
N TRP A 256 15.51 16.16 13.29
CA TRP A 256 15.93 16.94 12.11
C TRP A 256 17.38 17.41 12.18
N ASN A 257 17.85 17.90 13.33
CA ASN A 257 19.24 18.36 13.50
C ASN A 257 20.26 17.25 13.23
N LYS A 258 19.96 16.01 13.62
CA LYS A 258 20.82 14.84 13.37
C LYS A 258 20.79 14.41 11.90
N GLN A 259 19.61 14.42 11.27
CA GLN A 259 19.48 14.15 9.83
C GLN A 259 20.27 15.17 9.02
N TRP A 260 20.13 16.46 9.37
CA TRP A 260 20.84 17.55 8.72
C TRP A 260 22.35 17.44 8.86
N ALA A 261 22.86 17.06 10.03
CA ALA A 261 24.28 16.82 10.25
C ALA A 261 24.85 15.66 9.39
N ALA A 262 24.06 14.64 9.09
CA ALA A 262 24.47 13.56 8.19
C ALA A 262 24.61 14.05 6.73
N ILE A 263 23.72 14.94 6.31
CA ILE A 263 23.66 15.50 4.95
C ILE A 263 24.81 16.49 4.69
N GLN A 264 24.99 17.44 5.60
CA GLN A 264 25.93 18.55 5.43
C GLN A 264 27.39 18.10 5.53
N PRO A 265 28.33 18.78 4.84
CA PRO A 265 29.76 18.57 5.05
C PRO A 265 30.13 18.64 6.53
N HIS A 266 31.11 17.84 6.96
CA HIS A 266 31.56 17.90 8.34
C HIS A 266 32.22 19.27 8.62
N PRO A 267 31.86 19.99 9.70
CA PRO A 267 32.36 21.35 9.96
C PRO A 267 33.89 21.47 10.02
N GLN A 268 34.56 20.40 10.47
CA GLN A 268 36.03 20.31 10.55
C GLN A 268 36.67 19.55 9.37
N GLY A 269 35.91 19.26 8.29
CA GLY A 269 36.41 18.53 7.12
C GLY A 269 36.77 17.05 7.37
N LYS A 270 36.34 16.46 8.50
CA LYS A 270 36.55 15.03 8.77
C LYS A 270 35.74 14.18 7.81
N ARG A 271 36.35 13.09 7.35
CA ARG A 271 35.69 12.07 6.54
C ARG A 271 34.49 11.47 7.27
N LYS A 272 33.36 11.38 6.58
CA LYS A 272 32.10 10.87 7.10
C LYS A 272 31.81 9.46 6.60
N ILE A 273 31.14 8.70 7.47
CA ILE A 273 30.42 7.48 7.12
C ILE A 273 28.95 7.73 7.46
N VAL A 274 28.10 7.76 6.45
CA VAL A 274 26.66 7.92 6.61
C VAL A 274 26.00 6.56 6.46
N LEU A 275 25.38 6.08 7.53
CA LEU A 275 24.62 4.82 7.56
C LEU A 275 23.14 5.15 7.39
N ALA A 276 22.58 4.87 6.21
CA ALA A 276 21.29 5.37 5.78
C ALA A 276 20.30 4.27 5.38
N THR A 277 19.00 4.54 5.51
CA THR A 277 17.97 3.76 4.81
C THR A 277 17.76 4.30 3.38
N SER A 278 16.72 3.82 2.69
CA SER A 278 16.27 4.37 1.39
C SER A 278 16.00 5.88 1.41
N ILE A 279 15.96 6.53 2.58
CA ILE A 279 15.86 8.00 2.69
C ILE A 279 16.98 8.76 1.95
N ALA A 280 18.15 8.14 1.78
CA ALA A 280 19.28 8.70 1.04
C ALA A 280 19.32 8.26 -0.43
N GLU A 281 18.36 7.44 -0.87
CA GLU A 281 18.35 6.82 -2.21
C GLU A 281 18.01 7.84 -3.29
N THR A 282 17.08 8.75 -3.02
CA THR A 282 16.64 9.78 -3.97
C THR A 282 16.42 11.15 -3.30
N SER A 283 16.33 12.22 -4.09
CA SER A 283 16.12 13.64 -3.72
C SER A 283 17.13 14.34 -2.80
N LEU A 284 17.76 13.63 -1.86
CA LEU A 284 18.74 14.17 -0.93
C LEU A 284 20.12 14.18 -1.57
N THR A 285 20.89 15.26 -1.49
CA THR A 285 22.31 15.27 -1.91
C THR A 285 23.19 15.32 -0.70
N ILE A 286 23.93 14.23 -0.44
CA ILE A 286 24.98 14.21 0.58
C ILE A 286 26.27 14.57 -0.13
N GLU A 287 26.77 15.77 0.15
CA GLU A 287 28.01 16.26 -0.45
C GLU A 287 29.21 15.45 0.05
N GLY A 288 30.18 15.21 -0.84
CA GLY A 288 31.44 14.53 -0.51
C GLY A 288 31.45 13.01 -0.64
N VAL A 289 30.29 12.38 -0.93
CA VAL A 289 30.21 10.92 -1.12
C VAL A 289 30.96 10.51 -2.39
N LYS A 290 31.90 9.58 -2.24
CA LYS A 290 32.62 8.92 -3.34
C LYS A 290 32.51 7.40 -3.31
N VAL A 291 32.13 6.84 -2.17
CA VAL A 291 31.97 5.39 -1.99
C VAL A 291 30.55 5.11 -1.54
N VAL A 292 29.89 4.18 -2.22
CA VAL A 292 28.62 3.60 -1.80
C VAL A 292 28.84 2.15 -1.41
N ILE A 293 28.24 1.72 -0.30
CA ILE A 293 28.10 0.31 0.07
C ILE A 293 26.61 0.03 0.14
N ASP A 294 26.13 -0.85 -0.73
CA ASP A 294 24.73 -1.24 -0.79
C ASP A 294 24.60 -2.66 -0.26
N THR A 295 23.84 -2.83 0.82
CA THR A 295 23.55 -4.16 1.37
C THR A 295 22.57 -4.95 0.52
N GLY A 296 21.90 -4.32 -0.46
CA GLY A 296 20.99 -4.97 -1.39
C GLY A 296 19.58 -5.21 -0.84
N PHE A 297 19.26 -4.59 0.30
CA PHE A 297 17.97 -4.74 0.99
C PHE A 297 17.29 -3.38 1.17
N GLY A 298 15.96 -3.40 1.15
CA GLY A 298 15.08 -2.28 1.46
C GLY A 298 13.95 -2.74 2.36
N ARG A 299 13.28 -1.78 3.01
CA ARG A 299 12.08 -2.05 3.81
C ARG A 299 10.90 -1.33 3.18
N GLY A 300 9.91 -2.09 2.70
CA GLY A 300 8.72 -1.58 2.03
C GLY A 300 7.45 -2.03 2.76
N SER A 301 6.34 -1.34 2.51
CA SER A 301 5.02 -1.83 2.87
C SER A 301 4.69 -3.05 2.01
N GLN A 302 4.09 -4.07 2.64
CA GLN A 302 3.53 -5.22 1.95
C GLN A 302 2.26 -5.64 2.64
N PHE A 303 1.20 -5.84 1.86
CA PHE A 303 -0.05 -6.42 2.34
C PHE A 303 0.18 -7.82 2.90
N ASP A 304 -0.19 -8.03 4.17
CA ASP A 304 -0.25 -9.34 4.79
C ASP A 304 -1.68 -9.88 4.67
N ALA A 305 -1.89 -10.81 3.75
CA ALA A 305 -3.18 -11.48 3.57
C ALA A 305 -3.69 -12.11 4.87
N ASN A 306 -2.78 -12.52 5.76
CA ASN A 306 -3.18 -13.21 6.99
C ASN A 306 -3.84 -12.27 7.99
N SER A 307 -3.29 -11.07 8.19
CA SER A 307 -3.89 -10.06 9.07
C SER A 307 -4.89 -9.16 8.34
N GLY A 308 -4.91 -9.17 7.00
CA GLY A 308 -5.69 -8.22 6.21
C GLY A 308 -5.21 -6.77 6.40
N LEU A 309 -3.96 -6.57 6.82
CA LEU A 309 -3.32 -5.28 7.04
C LEU A 309 -1.94 -5.25 6.37
N SER A 310 -1.48 -4.08 5.98
CA SER A 310 -0.11 -3.91 5.46
C SER A 310 0.90 -3.81 6.58
N ARG A 311 2.10 -4.37 6.37
CA ARG A 311 3.21 -4.34 7.32
C ARG A 311 4.53 -4.03 6.61
N LEU A 312 5.51 -3.60 7.39
CA LEU A 312 6.86 -3.35 6.86
C LEU A 312 7.66 -4.66 6.76
N VAL A 313 8.08 -5.02 5.55
CA VAL A 313 8.87 -6.22 5.26
C VAL A 313 10.22 -5.81 4.67
N THR A 314 11.29 -6.50 5.11
CA THR A 314 12.60 -6.37 4.49
C THR A 314 12.68 -7.29 3.28
N GLN A 315 13.06 -6.76 2.12
CA GLN A 315 13.17 -7.51 0.87
C GLN A 315 14.39 -7.07 0.05
N PRO A 316 14.87 -7.91 -0.89
CA PRO A 316 15.85 -7.47 -1.87
C PRO A 316 15.33 -6.30 -2.72
N ILE A 317 16.20 -5.35 -3.02
CA ILE A 317 15.90 -4.20 -3.90
C ILE A 317 15.92 -4.60 -5.38
N SER A 318 15.22 -3.83 -6.22
CA SER A 318 15.25 -3.95 -7.69
C SER A 318 16.51 -3.35 -8.32
N HIS A 319 16.71 -3.58 -9.62
CA HIS A 319 17.84 -3.02 -10.38
C HIS A 319 17.86 -1.50 -10.37
N ASP A 320 16.73 -0.85 -10.65
CA ASP A 320 16.61 0.61 -10.67
C ASP A 320 16.96 1.24 -9.32
N GLU A 321 16.54 0.64 -8.21
CA GLU A 321 16.96 1.05 -6.86
C GLU A 321 18.48 0.92 -6.67
N ALA A 322 19.06 -0.22 -7.06
CA ALA A 322 20.49 -0.47 -6.93
C ALA A 322 21.33 0.51 -7.79
N ASP A 323 20.83 0.90 -8.96
CA ASP A 323 21.48 1.86 -9.85
C ASP A 323 21.38 3.28 -9.29
N GLN A 324 20.23 3.67 -8.73
CA GLN A 324 20.06 4.95 -8.04
C GLN A 324 20.96 5.08 -6.81
N ARG A 325 21.11 3.99 -6.03
CA ARG A 325 22.03 3.92 -4.89
C ARG A 325 23.48 4.05 -5.34
N ALA A 326 23.89 3.30 -6.36
CA ALA A 326 25.24 3.38 -6.92
C ALA A 326 25.56 4.78 -7.45
N GLY A 327 24.61 5.40 -8.16
CA GLY A 327 24.73 6.76 -8.70
C GLY A 327 25.01 7.83 -7.64
N ARG A 328 24.82 7.55 -6.34
CA ARG A 328 25.20 8.48 -5.27
C ARG A 328 26.71 8.70 -5.15
N ALA A 329 27.52 7.73 -5.58
CA ALA A 329 28.97 7.87 -5.63
C ALA A 329 29.43 8.78 -6.80
N GLY A 330 28.64 8.87 -7.87
CA GLY A 330 29.01 9.54 -9.14
C GLY A 330 28.52 10.98 -9.27
N ARG A 331 28.09 11.64 -8.18
CA ARG A 331 27.46 12.98 -8.26
C ARG A 331 28.44 14.14 -8.40
N VAL A 332 29.59 14.05 -7.74
CA VAL A 332 30.56 15.16 -7.67
C VAL A 332 31.86 14.82 -8.43
N SER A 333 32.25 13.55 -8.42
CA SER A 333 33.43 13.02 -9.07
C SER A 333 33.21 11.54 -9.41
N PRO A 334 34.10 10.88 -10.16
CA PRO A 334 34.10 9.43 -10.26
C PRO A 334 34.10 8.78 -8.87
N GLY A 335 33.41 7.64 -8.75
CA GLY A 335 33.19 6.97 -7.47
C GLY A 335 33.13 5.45 -7.61
N VAL A 336 32.91 4.78 -6.49
CA VAL A 336 32.87 3.31 -6.40
C VAL A 336 31.63 2.86 -5.63
N CYS A 337 30.98 1.80 -6.08
CA CYS A 337 29.87 1.17 -5.38
C CYS A 337 30.17 -0.31 -5.13
N TYR A 338 30.11 -0.72 -3.86
CA TYR A 338 30.12 -2.12 -3.46
C TYR A 338 28.70 -2.63 -3.27
N ARG A 339 28.31 -3.62 -4.06
CA ARG A 339 27.05 -4.36 -3.94
C ARG A 339 27.33 -5.63 -3.14
N MET A 340 26.72 -5.76 -1.96
CA MET A 340 26.90 -6.93 -1.10
C MET A 340 26.07 -8.14 -1.54
N TRP A 341 26.02 -8.41 -2.84
CA TRP A 341 25.41 -9.60 -3.40
C TRP A 341 26.25 -10.06 -4.61
N SER A 342 25.96 -11.25 -5.13
CA SER A 342 26.65 -11.76 -6.32
C SER A 342 26.08 -11.14 -7.61
N GLU A 343 26.86 -11.13 -8.68
CA GLU A 343 26.37 -10.70 -9.99
C GLU A 343 25.23 -11.61 -10.50
N ALA A 344 25.28 -12.91 -10.20
CA ALA A 344 24.21 -13.85 -10.53
C ALA A 344 22.90 -13.50 -9.79
N GLU A 345 22.97 -13.19 -8.49
CA GLU A 345 21.81 -12.71 -7.74
C GLU A 345 21.30 -11.38 -8.30
N HIS A 346 22.20 -10.50 -8.76
CA HIS A 346 21.79 -9.25 -9.38
C HIS A 346 20.89 -9.49 -10.59
N GLN A 347 21.27 -10.40 -11.49
CA GLN A 347 20.49 -10.70 -12.70
C GLN A 347 19.11 -11.30 -12.44
N LEU A 348 18.91 -11.93 -11.28
CA LEU A 348 17.62 -12.52 -10.87
C LEU A 348 16.67 -11.49 -10.22
N ARG A 349 17.14 -10.28 -9.90
CA ARG A 349 16.31 -9.24 -9.28
C ARG A 349 15.34 -8.64 -10.30
N SER A 350 14.24 -8.09 -9.81
CA SER A 350 13.28 -7.38 -10.65
C SER A 350 13.95 -6.14 -11.27
N LYS A 351 13.65 -5.87 -12.55
CA LYS A 351 14.21 -4.72 -13.28
C LYS A 351 13.70 -3.38 -12.75
N HIS A 352 12.42 -3.34 -12.37
CA HIS A 352 11.73 -2.14 -11.93
C HIS A 352 10.91 -2.43 -10.69
N ARG A 353 10.66 -1.38 -9.90
CA ARG A 353 9.66 -1.41 -8.83
C ARG A 353 8.27 -1.71 -9.40
N ILE A 354 7.52 -2.55 -8.70
CA ILE A 354 6.12 -2.82 -9.00
C ILE A 354 5.30 -1.70 -8.34
N PRO A 355 4.38 -1.02 -9.06
CA PRO A 355 3.50 -0.03 -8.45
C PRO A 355 2.71 -0.61 -7.28
N GLU A 356 2.67 0.12 -6.16
CA GLU A 356 2.05 -0.37 -4.91
C GLU A 356 0.57 -0.71 -5.10
N ILE A 357 -0.12 0.03 -5.98
CA ILE A 357 -1.56 -0.15 -6.29
C ILE A 357 -1.91 -1.57 -6.76
N LEU A 358 -0.94 -2.31 -7.31
CA LEU A 358 -1.16 -3.68 -7.79
C LEU A 358 -1.14 -4.72 -6.66
N HIS A 359 -0.34 -4.52 -5.62
CA HIS A 359 -0.08 -5.57 -4.63
C HIS A 359 -0.56 -5.24 -3.21
N GLU A 360 -0.79 -3.97 -2.88
CA GLU A 360 -1.32 -3.56 -1.57
C GLU A 360 -2.83 -3.82 -1.42
N ASP A 361 -3.32 -3.57 -0.19
CA ASP A 361 -4.73 -3.44 0.13
C ASP A 361 -5.30 -2.12 -0.41
N LEU A 362 -6.51 -2.17 -1.01
CA LEU A 362 -7.18 -1.01 -1.58
C LEU A 362 -8.36 -0.52 -0.72
N THR A 363 -8.56 -1.04 0.49
CA THR A 363 -9.67 -0.66 1.37
C THR A 363 -9.57 0.82 1.76
N SER A 364 -8.36 1.29 2.08
CA SER A 364 -8.13 2.71 2.36
C SER A 364 -8.44 3.57 1.13
N LEU A 365 -7.97 3.16 -0.06
CA LEU A 365 -8.24 3.85 -1.33
C LEU A 365 -9.76 3.91 -1.63
N ALA A 366 -10.48 2.80 -1.47
CA ALA A 366 -11.90 2.76 -1.73
C ALA A 366 -12.69 3.70 -0.81
N LEU A 367 -12.30 3.79 0.48
CA LEU A 367 -12.90 4.73 1.43
C LEU A 367 -12.61 6.17 1.04
N ASP A 368 -11.36 6.43 0.66
CA ASP A 368 -10.86 7.70 0.14
C ASP A 368 -11.64 8.19 -1.08
N LEU A 369 -11.92 7.32 -2.06
CA LEU A 369 -12.71 7.66 -3.24
C LEU A 369 -14.19 7.90 -2.88
N ALA A 370 -14.75 7.07 -2.01
CA ALA A 370 -16.13 7.21 -1.55
C ALA A 370 -16.34 8.52 -0.75
N ALA A 371 -15.37 8.91 0.08
CA ALA A 371 -15.40 10.18 0.81
C ALA A 371 -15.46 11.41 -0.13
N ARG A 372 -14.95 11.25 -1.36
CA ARG A 372 -14.94 12.26 -2.42
C ARG A 372 -16.13 12.12 -3.38
N ASN A 373 -17.09 11.24 -3.08
CA ASN A 373 -18.24 10.89 -3.93
C ASN A 373 -17.86 10.35 -5.32
N ILE A 374 -16.71 9.69 -5.42
CA ILE A 374 -16.26 9.02 -6.64
C ILE A 374 -16.69 7.55 -6.54
N ALA A 375 -17.82 7.22 -7.17
CA ALA A 375 -18.41 5.88 -7.08
C ALA A 375 -17.60 4.83 -7.86
N ASP A 376 -17.06 5.23 -9.02
CA ASP A 376 -16.30 4.37 -9.91
C ASP A 376 -14.87 4.91 -10.10
N SER A 377 -13.90 4.13 -9.63
CA SER A 377 -12.47 4.45 -9.79
C SER A 377 -12.07 4.54 -11.25
N TYR A 378 -12.73 3.81 -12.15
CA TYR A 378 -12.38 3.77 -13.58
C TYR A 378 -12.78 5.02 -14.36
N GLN A 379 -13.55 5.93 -13.74
CA GLN A 379 -13.80 7.27 -14.27
C GLN A 379 -12.58 8.19 -14.14
N LEU A 380 -11.61 7.82 -13.29
CA LEU A 380 -10.38 8.57 -13.12
C LEU A 380 -9.31 8.09 -14.09
N PHE A 381 -8.42 8.99 -14.45
CA PHE A 381 -7.23 8.65 -15.20
C PHE A 381 -6.21 7.97 -14.29
N TRP A 382 -5.87 6.70 -14.58
CA TRP A 382 -4.83 5.97 -13.88
C TRP A 382 -3.69 5.62 -14.84
N LEU A 383 -2.45 5.79 -14.38
CA LEU A 383 -1.29 5.24 -15.08
C LEU A 383 -1.23 3.72 -14.98
N THR A 384 -1.69 3.19 -13.85
CA THR A 384 -1.93 1.77 -13.65
C THR A 384 -3.25 1.67 -12.89
N PRO A 385 -4.32 1.15 -13.51
CA PRO A 385 -5.63 1.09 -12.85
C PRO A 385 -5.59 0.16 -11.63
N PRO A 386 -6.37 0.45 -10.58
CA PRO A 386 -6.47 -0.43 -9.43
C PRO A 386 -7.13 -1.77 -9.83
N PRO A 387 -6.56 -2.94 -9.47
CA PRO A 387 -7.16 -4.24 -9.80
C PRO A 387 -8.63 -4.34 -9.37
N ILE A 388 -9.50 -4.78 -10.29
CA ILE A 388 -10.96 -4.83 -10.10
C ILE A 388 -11.33 -5.72 -8.90
N ASP A 389 -10.73 -6.92 -8.82
CA ASP A 389 -11.00 -7.90 -7.77
C ASP A 389 -10.67 -7.34 -6.38
N LYS A 390 -9.57 -6.59 -6.25
CA LYS A 390 -9.18 -5.92 -5.01
C LYS A 390 -10.10 -4.77 -4.66
N MET A 391 -10.53 -3.98 -5.65
CA MET A 391 -11.49 -2.90 -5.43
C MET A 391 -12.86 -3.42 -4.97
N ILE A 392 -13.33 -4.55 -5.51
CA ILE A 392 -14.57 -5.20 -5.06
C ILE A 392 -14.41 -5.65 -3.60
N LYS A 393 -13.34 -6.40 -3.28
CA LYS A 393 -13.07 -6.85 -1.89
C LYS A 393 -12.97 -5.69 -0.90
N ALA A 394 -12.33 -4.59 -1.31
CA ALA A 394 -12.24 -3.36 -0.54
C ALA A 394 -13.62 -2.76 -0.24
N LYS A 395 -14.49 -2.64 -1.25
CA LYS A 395 -15.86 -2.14 -1.10
C LYS A 395 -16.71 -3.06 -0.22
N ASP A 396 -16.63 -4.37 -0.41
CA ASP A 396 -17.33 -5.37 0.41
C ASP A 396 -16.93 -5.27 1.88
N LEU A 397 -15.62 -5.10 2.16
CA LEU A 397 -15.15 -4.87 3.50
C LEU A 397 -15.68 -3.57 4.09
N LEU A 398 -15.69 -2.47 3.32
CA LEU A 398 -16.23 -1.20 3.81
C LEU A 398 -17.73 -1.22 4.08
N LEU A 399 -18.50 -1.99 3.31
CA LEU A 399 -19.92 -2.27 3.60
C LEU A 399 -20.06 -3.05 4.92
N ASN A 400 -19.22 -4.07 5.14
CA ASN A 400 -19.20 -4.84 6.38
C ASN A 400 -18.76 -4.04 7.61
N LEU A 401 -17.93 -3.00 7.42
CA LEU A 401 -17.50 -2.06 8.45
C LEU A 401 -18.43 -0.84 8.59
N GLU A 402 -19.62 -0.89 7.97
CA GLU A 402 -20.61 0.19 8.01
C GLU A 402 -20.07 1.55 7.50
N ALA A 403 -18.95 1.55 6.80
CA ALA A 403 -18.32 2.75 6.24
C ALA A 403 -19.03 3.19 4.96
N LEU A 404 -19.60 2.23 4.23
CA LEU A 404 -20.45 2.43 3.07
C LEU A 404 -21.83 1.81 3.29
N ASP A 405 -22.82 2.32 2.59
CA ASP A 405 -24.16 1.74 2.41
C ASP A 405 -24.59 1.84 0.93
N GLU A 406 -25.86 1.51 0.63
CA GLU A 406 -26.43 1.60 -0.73
C GLU A 406 -26.39 3.03 -1.32
N LYS A 407 -26.30 4.07 -0.49
CA LYS A 407 -26.26 5.48 -0.88
C LYS A 407 -24.83 6.03 -1.00
N GLY A 408 -23.82 5.29 -0.56
CA GLY A 408 -22.42 5.69 -0.59
C GLY A 408 -21.81 5.76 0.81
N ILE A 409 -21.00 6.77 1.09
CA ILE A 409 -20.29 6.88 2.38
C ILE A 409 -21.21 7.27 3.54
N THR A 410 -21.10 6.56 4.66
CA THR A 410 -21.87 6.81 5.88
C THR A 410 -21.21 7.87 6.78
N GLU A 411 -21.89 8.29 7.87
CA GLU A 411 -21.28 9.16 8.88
C GLU A 411 -20.10 8.47 9.59
N ILE A 412 -20.21 7.16 9.84
CA ILE A 412 -19.13 6.35 10.41
C ILE A 412 -17.96 6.30 9.43
N GLY A 413 -18.22 6.07 8.14
CA GLY A 413 -17.20 6.08 7.08
C GLY A 413 -16.44 7.41 7.01
N ARG A 414 -17.13 8.55 7.15
CA ARG A 414 -16.46 9.87 7.22
C ARG A 414 -15.58 10.03 8.46
N LYS A 415 -16.02 9.54 9.62
CA LYS A 415 -15.21 9.54 10.86
C LYS A 415 -13.99 8.62 10.70
N MET A 416 -14.16 7.46 10.05
CA MET A 416 -13.08 6.51 9.77
C MET A 416 -12.02 7.13 8.86
N HIS A 417 -12.44 7.78 7.76
CA HIS A 417 -11.54 8.47 6.82
C HIS A 417 -10.70 9.56 7.50
N ALA A 418 -11.17 10.15 8.59
CA ALA A 418 -10.43 11.17 9.34
C ALA A 418 -9.28 10.59 10.20
N LEU A 419 -9.30 9.29 10.49
CA LEU A 419 -8.29 8.63 11.31
C LEU A 419 -7.09 8.17 10.45
N PRO A 420 -5.85 8.33 10.92
CA PRO A 420 -4.66 8.05 10.14
C PRO A 420 -4.26 6.56 10.23
N CYS A 421 -5.19 5.65 9.97
CA CYS A 421 -5.00 4.21 10.08
C CYS A 421 -5.92 3.44 9.11
N HIS A 422 -5.70 2.12 9.00
CA HIS A 422 -6.50 1.27 8.12
C HIS A 422 -7.99 1.28 8.54
N PRO A 423 -8.96 1.24 7.60
CA PRO A 423 -10.40 1.28 7.90
C PRO A 423 -10.85 0.27 8.97
N ARG A 424 -10.30 -0.96 9.01
CA ARG A 424 -10.58 -1.92 10.09
C ARG A 424 -10.27 -1.38 11.48
N LEU A 425 -9.10 -0.76 11.64
CA LEU A 425 -8.66 -0.19 12.92
C LEU A 425 -9.44 1.09 13.24
N ALA A 426 -9.75 1.89 12.22
CA ALA A 426 -10.56 3.09 12.38
C ALA A 426 -11.97 2.75 12.90
N HIS A 427 -12.63 1.75 12.32
CA HIS A 427 -13.94 1.25 12.76
C HIS A 427 -13.87 0.74 14.20
N MET A 428 -12.88 -0.09 14.51
CA MET A 428 -12.62 -0.58 15.87
C MET A 428 -12.47 0.56 16.88
N LEU A 429 -11.59 1.53 16.63
CA LEU A 429 -11.34 2.65 17.54
C LEU A 429 -12.59 3.53 17.75
N ILE A 430 -13.38 3.77 16.70
CA ILE A 430 -14.59 4.59 16.78
C ILE A 430 -15.67 3.88 17.61
N HIS A 431 -15.91 2.59 17.38
CA HIS A 431 -16.92 1.84 18.12
C HIS A 431 -16.49 1.54 19.57
N SER A 432 -15.21 1.29 19.81
CA SER A 432 -14.67 1.09 21.17
C SER A 432 -14.77 2.35 22.04
N LYS A 433 -14.76 3.54 21.43
CA LYS A 433 -15.05 4.79 22.14
C LYS A 433 -16.47 4.81 22.71
N SER A 434 -17.44 4.34 21.94
CA SER A 434 -18.85 4.29 22.36
C SER A 434 -19.11 3.22 23.43
N SER A 435 -18.33 2.13 23.44
CA SER A 435 -18.46 1.04 24.40
C SER A 435 -17.56 1.17 25.64
N GLY A 436 -16.80 2.26 25.78
CA GLY A 436 -15.94 2.51 26.95
C GLY A 436 -14.67 1.64 27.00
N ASN A 437 -14.18 1.15 25.87
CA ASN A 437 -13.02 0.27 25.76
C ASN A 437 -11.88 0.88 24.91
N LEU A 438 -11.81 2.21 24.84
CA LEU A 438 -10.93 2.89 23.89
C LEU A 438 -9.44 2.67 24.23
N GLU A 439 -9.08 2.69 25.50
CA GLU A 439 -7.72 2.46 26.00
C GLU A 439 -7.19 1.11 25.52
N LEU A 440 -7.99 0.05 25.72
CA LEU A 440 -7.69 -1.31 25.27
C LEU A 440 -7.60 -1.39 23.73
N ALA A 441 -8.52 -0.73 23.02
CA ALA A 441 -8.50 -0.67 21.56
C ALA A 441 -7.25 0.04 21.01
N THR A 442 -6.71 1.07 21.69
CA THR A 442 -5.45 1.71 21.26
C THR A 442 -4.23 0.80 21.39
N ASP A 443 -4.16 0.00 22.45
CA ASP A 443 -3.10 -1.00 22.64
C ASP A 443 -3.22 -2.12 21.60
N LEU A 444 -4.45 -2.57 21.32
CA LEU A 444 -4.73 -3.61 20.33
C LEU A 444 -4.46 -3.15 18.89
N ALA A 445 -4.87 -1.93 18.51
CA ALA A 445 -4.58 -1.36 17.19
C ALA A 445 -3.07 -1.33 16.92
N ALA A 446 -2.29 -0.90 17.92
CA ALA A 446 -0.84 -0.87 17.81
C ALA A 446 -0.20 -2.25 17.69
N LEU A 447 -0.76 -3.26 18.39
CA LEU A 447 -0.29 -4.64 18.29
C LEU A 447 -0.60 -5.25 16.92
N LEU A 448 -1.74 -4.90 16.31
CA LEU A 448 -2.17 -5.39 14.99
C LEU A 448 -1.36 -4.77 13.83
N GLU A 449 -0.90 -3.53 13.98
CA GLU A 449 -0.06 -2.85 12.99
C GLU A 449 1.40 -3.34 12.99
N GLU A 450 1.88 -3.84 14.13
CA GLU A 450 3.26 -4.29 14.29
C GLU A 450 3.40 -5.81 14.19
N ARG A 451 4.64 -6.26 14.01
CA ARG A 451 4.94 -7.69 14.07
C ARG A 451 4.68 -8.20 15.50
N ASP A 452 4.08 -9.40 15.60
CA ASP A 452 3.91 -10.09 16.88
C ASP A 452 5.22 -10.04 17.69
N PRO A 453 5.21 -9.41 18.88
CA PRO A 453 6.41 -9.20 19.67
C PRO A 453 6.92 -10.48 20.33
N LEU A 454 6.13 -11.57 20.29
CA LEU A 454 6.45 -12.86 20.89
C LEU A 454 6.89 -13.89 19.84
N TYR A 455 7.54 -14.96 20.31
CA TYR A 455 7.94 -16.08 19.46
C TYR A 455 6.76 -16.98 19.09
N LYS A 456 6.89 -17.76 18.02
CA LYS A 456 5.81 -18.63 17.49
C LYS A 456 5.24 -19.63 18.49
N GLN A 457 5.99 -19.97 19.55
CA GLN A 457 5.57 -20.90 20.60
C GLN A 457 4.68 -20.26 21.68
N ALA A 458 4.46 -18.95 21.64
CA ALA A 458 3.68 -18.21 22.65
C ALA A 458 2.15 -18.42 22.55
N GLY A 459 1.68 -19.35 21.72
CA GLY A 459 0.26 -19.59 21.47
C GLY A 459 -0.39 -18.48 20.62
N ALA A 460 -1.64 -18.68 20.26
CA ALA A 460 -2.41 -17.76 19.43
C ALA A 460 -3.25 -16.74 20.22
N ASP A 461 -3.36 -16.86 21.54
CA ASP A 461 -4.13 -15.89 22.32
C ASP A 461 -3.48 -14.49 22.32
N ILE A 462 -4.17 -13.53 21.70
CA ILE A 462 -3.71 -12.14 21.63
C ILE A 462 -3.76 -11.45 23.00
N SER A 463 -4.62 -11.91 23.91
CA SER A 463 -4.80 -11.35 25.25
C SER A 463 -3.49 -11.39 26.04
N TYR A 464 -2.75 -12.50 25.91
CA TYR A 464 -1.43 -12.64 26.50
C TYR A 464 -0.43 -11.56 26.05
N ARG A 465 -0.49 -11.12 24.79
CA ARG A 465 0.39 -10.06 24.28
C ARG A 465 0.04 -8.69 24.86
N ILE A 466 -1.25 -8.41 25.02
CA ILE A 466 -1.75 -7.17 25.63
C ILE A 466 -1.37 -7.10 27.10
N ASP A 467 -1.60 -8.18 27.86
CA ASP A 467 -1.22 -8.23 29.28
C ASP A 467 0.29 -8.08 29.46
N ARG A 468 1.10 -8.68 28.57
CA ARG A 468 2.56 -8.49 28.56
C ARG A 468 2.95 -7.05 28.26
N LEU A 469 2.33 -6.39 27.28
CA LEU A 469 2.56 -4.97 26.98
C LEU A 469 2.27 -4.10 28.21
N ARG A 470 1.09 -4.24 28.80
CA ARG A 470 0.66 -3.46 29.97
C ARG A 470 1.55 -3.70 31.19
N THR A 471 1.94 -4.95 31.43
CA THR A 471 2.88 -5.30 32.52
C THR A 471 4.25 -4.65 32.30
N LEU A 472 4.83 -4.78 31.10
CA LEU A 472 6.14 -4.21 30.80
C LEU A 472 6.13 -2.67 30.78
N ARG A 473 5.01 -2.07 30.39
CA ARG A 473 4.79 -0.61 30.46
C ARG A 473 4.78 -0.15 31.92
N LYS A 474 3.98 -0.81 32.77
CA LYS A 474 3.90 -0.55 34.21
C LYS A 474 5.24 -0.72 34.94
N GLU A 475 6.05 -1.70 34.54
CA GLU A 475 7.38 -1.94 35.11
C GLU A 475 8.50 -1.07 34.50
N GLU A 476 8.20 -0.23 33.50
CA GLU A 476 9.19 0.54 32.72
C GLU A 476 10.28 -0.32 32.05
N ARG A 477 9.94 -1.56 31.68
CA ARG A 477 10.86 -2.58 31.17
C ARG A 477 10.59 -3.01 29.73
N LEU A 478 9.98 -2.13 28.92
CA LEU A 478 9.66 -2.42 27.52
C LEU A 478 10.91 -2.88 26.74
N THR A 479 10.82 -4.07 26.15
CA THR A 479 11.83 -4.60 25.23
C THR A 479 11.70 -3.95 23.85
N LYS A 480 12.66 -4.20 22.94
CA LYS A 480 12.67 -3.54 21.62
C LYS A 480 11.36 -3.73 20.82
N PRO A 481 10.75 -4.93 20.70
CA PRO A 481 9.48 -5.11 19.99
C PRO A 481 8.32 -4.33 20.63
N PHE A 482 8.16 -4.45 21.95
CA PHE A 482 7.07 -3.78 22.67
C PHE A 482 7.20 -2.24 22.71
N ARG A 483 8.41 -1.68 22.59
CA ARG A 483 8.59 -0.22 22.48
C ARG A 483 7.99 0.36 21.20
N GLN A 484 8.02 -0.36 20.09
CA GLN A 484 7.41 0.12 18.84
C GLN A 484 5.88 0.11 18.95
N ILE A 485 5.32 -0.97 19.50
CA ILE A 485 3.90 -1.08 19.79
C ILE A 485 3.44 0.06 20.71
N GLU A 486 4.13 0.30 21.83
CA GLU A 486 3.78 1.40 22.74
C GLU A 486 3.87 2.78 22.07
N LYS A 487 4.82 2.99 21.16
CA LYS A 487 4.94 4.25 20.42
C LYS A 487 3.71 4.50 19.54
N ILE A 488 3.19 3.48 18.87
CA ILE A 488 1.97 3.57 18.06
C ILE A 488 0.75 3.76 18.96
N ALA A 489 0.64 2.99 20.04
CA ALA A 489 -0.46 3.09 21.00
C ALA A 489 -0.55 4.49 21.62
N SER A 490 0.60 5.07 22.02
CA SER A 490 0.70 6.43 22.54
C SER A 490 0.27 7.50 21.52
N SER A 491 0.52 7.27 20.22
CA SER A 491 0.04 8.14 19.15
C SER A 491 -1.49 8.15 19.08
N TYR A 492 -2.13 6.98 19.18
CA TYR A 492 -3.59 6.89 19.22
C TYR A 492 -4.17 7.53 20.49
N ARG A 493 -3.59 7.26 21.66
CA ARG A 493 -4.02 7.89 22.92
C ARG A 493 -3.99 9.41 22.84
N LYS A 494 -2.91 9.99 22.29
CA LYS A 494 -2.81 11.44 22.07
C LYS A 494 -3.85 11.97 21.09
N LEU A 495 -4.16 11.22 20.03
CA LEU A 495 -5.18 11.58 19.06
C LEU A 495 -6.58 11.65 19.71
N PHE A 496 -6.89 10.68 20.57
CA PHE A 496 -8.17 10.61 21.28
C PHE A 496 -8.22 11.36 22.61
N LYS A 497 -7.08 11.91 23.06
CA LYS A 497 -6.92 12.63 24.34
C LYS A 497 -7.29 11.76 25.55
N ILE A 498 -6.79 10.54 25.57
CA ILE A 498 -6.96 9.58 26.67
C ILE A 498 -5.62 9.24 27.31
N GLU A 499 -5.65 8.81 28.56
CA GLU A 499 -4.48 8.38 29.32
C GLU A 499 -4.18 6.89 29.09
N GLU A 500 -3.04 6.43 29.57
CA GLU A 500 -2.71 4.99 29.56
C GLU A 500 -3.49 4.21 30.63
N ASP A 501 -3.85 2.97 30.28
CA ASP A 501 -4.45 2.02 31.22
C ASP A 501 -3.59 0.76 31.30
N ASN A 502 -3.13 0.44 32.51
CA ASN A 502 -2.28 -0.72 32.80
C ASN A 502 -2.99 -1.75 33.71
N SER A 503 -4.31 -1.67 33.84
CA SER A 503 -5.11 -2.68 34.52
C SER A 503 -5.16 -3.99 33.73
N SER A 504 -5.53 -5.10 34.38
CA SER A 504 -5.68 -6.39 33.69
C SER A 504 -6.76 -6.29 32.62
N SER A 505 -6.50 -6.85 31.45
CA SER A 505 -7.48 -6.84 30.36
C SER A 505 -8.45 -8.02 30.46
N ASP A 506 -9.71 -7.80 30.09
CA ASP A 506 -10.68 -8.88 29.92
C ASP A 506 -10.52 -9.47 28.51
N ALA A 507 -10.17 -10.76 28.42
CA ALA A 507 -9.96 -11.46 27.15
C ALA A 507 -11.21 -11.44 26.25
N TYR A 508 -12.42 -11.49 26.82
CA TYR A 508 -13.66 -11.41 26.05
C TYR A 508 -13.90 -10.00 25.49
N ALA A 509 -13.50 -8.96 26.24
CA ALA A 509 -13.53 -7.59 25.73
C ALA A 509 -12.55 -7.42 24.56
N ILE A 510 -11.37 -8.04 24.61
CA ILE A 510 -10.43 -8.08 23.47
C ILE A 510 -11.07 -8.77 22.26
N GLY A 511 -11.72 -9.92 22.46
CA GLY A 511 -12.45 -10.63 21.41
C GLY A 511 -13.54 -9.77 20.77
N PHE A 512 -14.31 -9.04 21.58
CA PHE A 512 -15.35 -8.13 21.10
C PHE A 512 -14.74 -6.96 20.30
N ILE A 513 -13.69 -6.32 20.81
CA ILE A 513 -13.01 -5.22 20.11
C ILE A 513 -12.42 -5.71 18.77
N LEU A 514 -11.81 -6.90 18.75
CA LEU A 514 -11.34 -7.52 17.51
C LEU A 514 -12.48 -7.75 16.53
N ALA A 515 -13.68 -8.12 16.98
CA ALA A 515 -14.82 -8.38 16.11
C ALA A 515 -15.27 -7.11 15.37
N LEU A 516 -15.04 -5.93 15.97
CA LEU A 516 -15.25 -4.65 15.30
C LEU A 516 -14.25 -4.45 14.15
N ALA A 517 -12.98 -4.84 14.30
CA ALA A 517 -12.00 -4.76 13.22
C ALA A 517 -12.18 -5.86 12.16
N TYR A 518 -12.65 -7.04 12.59
CA TYR A 518 -12.70 -8.26 11.80
C TYR A 518 -14.06 -8.95 11.87
N PRO A 519 -15.16 -8.29 11.45
CA PRO A 519 -16.49 -8.89 11.48
C PRO A 519 -16.60 -10.10 10.53
N ASP A 520 -15.74 -10.16 9.51
CA ASP A 520 -15.59 -11.27 8.58
C ASP A 520 -14.82 -12.46 9.17
N ARG A 521 -14.19 -12.31 10.34
CA ARG A 521 -13.34 -13.32 10.99
C ARG A 521 -13.81 -13.72 12.40
N ILE A 522 -15.10 -13.53 12.67
CA ILE A 522 -15.77 -14.17 13.81
C ILE A 522 -15.81 -15.66 13.50
N ALA A 523 -15.38 -16.50 14.44
CA ALA A 523 -15.20 -17.92 14.22
C ALA A 523 -15.97 -18.71 15.28
N SER A 524 -16.64 -19.77 14.85
CA SER A 524 -17.39 -20.67 15.72
C SER A 524 -16.91 -22.11 15.57
N SER A 525 -16.90 -22.84 16.69
CA SER A 525 -16.58 -24.25 16.72
C SER A 525 -17.83 -25.08 17.02
N LYS A 526 -18.00 -26.20 16.32
CA LYS A 526 -18.98 -27.22 16.69
C LYS A 526 -18.40 -28.08 17.82
N ARG A 527 -19.24 -28.63 18.70
CA ARG A 527 -18.78 -29.51 19.78
C ARG A 527 -18.03 -30.72 19.20
N GLY A 528 -16.81 -30.97 19.69
CA GLY A 528 -15.97 -32.10 19.27
C GLY A 528 -15.11 -31.88 18.01
N ASN A 529 -15.06 -30.66 17.47
CA ASN A 529 -14.49 -30.36 16.15
C ASN A 529 -12.94 -30.26 16.09
N ASN A 530 -12.20 -30.92 16.98
CA ASN A 530 -10.73 -30.97 16.95
C ASN A 530 -10.04 -29.60 16.77
N ALA A 531 -10.46 -28.56 17.50
CA ALA A 531 -9.89 -27.21 17.41
C ALA A 531 -10.02 -26.55 16.01
N GLN A 532 -11.03 -26.98 15.22
CA GLN A 532 -11.42 -26.37 13.95
C GLN A 532 -12.61 -25.44 14.12
N PHE A 533 -12.56 -24.31 13.41
CA PHE A 533 -13.53 -23.24 13.47
C PHE A 533 -14.00 -22.87 12.07
N GLN A 534 -15.30 -22.64 11.93
CA GLN A 534 -15.88 -22.00 10.76
C GLN A 534 -15.92 -20.49 11.00
N LEU A 535 -15.32 -19.71 10.10
CA LEU A 535 -15.35 -18.26 10.12
C LEU A 535 -16.64 -17.73 9.49
N SER A 536 -17.04 -16.51 9.83
CA SER A 536 -18.22 -15.81 9.32
C SER A 536 -18.13 -15.52 7.82
N ASN A 537 -16.95 -15.52 7.21
CA ASN A 537 -16.79 -15.49 5.75
C ASN A 537 -16.94 -16.87 5.07
N GLY A 538 -17.10 -17.94 5.86
CA GLY A 538 -17.26 -19.34 5.42
C GLY A 538 -15.99 -20.17 5.42
N ALA A 539 -14.81 -19.55 5.52
CA ALA A 539 -13.55 -20.29 5.58
C ALA A 539 -13.50 -21.18 6.83
N ILE A 540 -12.75 -22.28 6.76
CA ILE A 540 -12.52 -23.17 7.89
C ILE A 540 -11.05 -23.07 8.28
N ALA A 541 -10.78 -22.89 9.57
CA ALA A 541 -9.42 -22.82 10.07
C ALA A 541 -9.25 -23.54 11.41
N ALA A 542 -8.05 -24.02 11.65
CA ALA A 542 -7.69 -24.71 12.88
C ALA A 542 -6.69 -23.91 13.70
N ILE A 543 -6.78 -24.09 15.02
CA ILE A 543 -5.74 -23.70 15.97
C ILE A 543 -5.01 -24.96 16.46
N GLY A 544 -3.83 -24.79 17.07
CA GLY A 544 -3.12 -25.94 17.63
C GLY A 544 -3.94 -26.60 18.74
N HIS A 545 -4.06 -27.93 18.76
CA HIS A 545 -4.84 -28.65 19.80
C HIS A 545 -4.36 -28.43 21.25
N LYS A 546 -3.13 -27.93 21.43
CA LYS A 546 -2.54 -27.60 22.72
C LYS A 546 -2.71 -26.12 23.09
N ASP A 547 -3.28 -25.32 22.20
CA ASP A 547 -3.52 -23.90 22.45
C ASP A 547 -4.68 -23.73 23.44
N GLU A 548 -4.62 -22.69 24.26
CA GLU A 548 -5.62 -22.42 25.29
C GLU A 548 -7.00 -22.13 24.67
N LEU A 549 -7.01 -21.55 23.46
CA LEU A 549 -8.23 -21.22 22.73
C LEU A 549 -8.84 -22.43 21.98
N ALA A 550 -8.22 -23.61 22.00
CA ALA A 550 -8.67 -24.77 21.23
C ALA A 550 -10.09 -25.27 21.60
N ASN A 551 -10.51 -25.03 22.85
CA ASN A 551 -11.81 -25.47 23.38
C ASN A 551 -12.85 -24.34 23.46
N GLU A 552 -12.48 -23.12 23.09
CA GLU A 552 -13.41 -22.01 23.08
C GLU A 552 -14.45 -22.21 21.97
N PRO A 553 -15.75 -21.98 22.24
CA PRO A 553 -16.79 -22.16 21.24
C PRO A 553 -16.81 -21.04 20.20
N TRP A 554 -16.35 -19.85 20.59
CA TRP A 554 -16.39 -18.64 19.78
C TRP A 554 -15.09 -17.85 19.93
N LEU A 555 -14.51 -17.47 18.81
CA LEU A 555 -13.29 -16.67 18.73
C LEU A 555 -13.50 -15.50 17.78
N THR A 556 -12.71 -14.45 17.96
CA THR A 556 -12.42 -13.53 16.86
C THR A 556 -10.97 -13.71 16.42
N VAL A 557 -10.76 -13.90 15.12
CA VAL A 557 -9.44 -14.18 14.55
C VAL A 557 -8.82 -12.91 13.96
N ALA A 558 -7.69 -12.48 14.52
CA ALA A 558 -6.91 -11.35 14.04
C ALA A 558 -5.96 -11.72 12.88
N SER A 559 -5.36 -12.92 12.94
CA SER A 559 -4.38 -13.39 11.94
C SER A 559 -4.61 -14.86 11.59
N ILE A 560 -4.71 -15.14 10.29
CA ILE A 560 -5.09 -16.46 9.75
C ILE A 560 -4.40 -16.75 8.41
N ASP A 561 -3.83 -17.94 8.21
CA ASP A 561 -3.50 -18.43 6.86
C ASP A 561 -4.74 -19.08 6.25
N ALA A 562 -5.39 -18.42 5.30
CA ALA A 562 -6.62 -18.88 4.65
C ALA A 562 -6.35 -19.53 3.29
N ARG A 563 -5.44 -20.52 3.23
CA ARG A 563 -5.17 -21.29 1.99
C ARG A 563 -6.41 -22.07 1.56
N SER A 564 -6.45 -22.49 0.30
CA SER A 564 -7.43 -23.47 -0.19
C SER A 564 -7.33 -24.76 0.65
N GLY A 565 -8.31 -24.98 1.53
CA GLY A 565 -8.35 -26.09 2.49
C GLY A 565 -8.46 -25.61 3.94
N LEU A 566 -7.96 -26.44 4.88
CA LEU A 566 -7.99 -26.13 6.31
C LEU A 566 -6.96 -25.03 6.63
N GLY A 567 -7.44 -23.82 6.91
CA GLY A 567 -6.60 -22.69 7.30
C GLY A 567 -5.97 -22.85 8.68
N LYS A 568 -5.06 -21.93 9.02
CA LYS A 568 -4.39 -21.90 10.34
C LYS A 568 -4.57 -20.57 11.05
N ILE A 569 -5.07 -20.61 12.28
CA ILE A 569 -5.19 -19.45 13.16
C ILE A 569 -3.83 -19.18 13.83
N PHE A 570 -3.34 -17.95 13.72
CA PHE A 570 -2.11 -17.49 14.37
C PHE A 570 -2.35 -16.55 15.54
N LEU A 571 -3.39 -15.71 15.45
CA LEU A 571 -3.77 -14.79 16.53
C LEU A 571 -5.30 -14.71 16.63
N ALA A 572 -5.83 -14.89 17.83
CA ALA A 572 -7.25 -14.81 18.13
C ALA A 572 -7.48 -14.41 19.60
N ALA A 573 -8.71 -14.06 19.95
CA ALA A 573 -9.17 -13.90 21.34
C ALA A 573 -10.53 -14.60 21.51
N PRO A 574 -10.87 -15.05 22.72
CA PRO A 574 -12.17 -15.63 23.01
C PRO A 574 -13.27 -14.58 22.86
N LEU A 575 -14.43 -14.98 22.35
CA LEU A 575 -15.55 -14.09 22.10
C LEU A 575 -16.80 -14.57 22.82
N ASN A 576 -17.46 -13.67 23.55
CA ASN A 576 -18.71 -14.01 24.21
C ASN A 576 -19.85 -13.92 23.17
N PRO A 577 -20.61 -15.02 22.93
CA PRO A 577 -21.64 -15.04 21.89
C PRO A 577 -22.79 -14.07 22.15
N LYS A 578 -22.98 -13.58 23.38
CA LYS A 578 -23.99 -12.56 23.68
C LYS A 578 -23.69 -11.22 22.99
N ASP A 579 -22.41 -10.91 22.82
CA ASP A 579 -21.97 -9.65 22.19
C ASP A 579 -22.19 -9.66 20.67
N LEU A 580 -22.47 -10.83 20.11
CA LEU A 580 -22.77 -11.03 18.69
C LEU A 580 -24.23 -10.74 18.33
N ALA A 581 -25.12 -10.52 19.30
CA ALA A 581 -26.55 -10.33 19.04
C ALA A 581 -26.86 -9.26 17.97
N PRO A 582 -26.17 -8.10 17.91
CA PRO A 582 -26.41 -7.11 16.84
C PRO A 582 -26.00 -7.58 15.43
N LEU A 583 -25.11 -8.57 15.32
CA LEU A 583 -24.62 -9.11 14.05
C LEU A 583 -25.47 -10.27 13.53
N VAL A 584 -26.40 -10.78 14.33
CA VAL A 584 -27.30 -11.86 13.94
C VAL A 584 -28.33 -11.34 12.95
N LYS A 585 -28.34 -11.91 11.74
CA LYS A 585 -29.31 -11.62 10.70
C LYS A 585 -30.21 -12.83 10.46
N ASN A 586 -31.49 -12.58 10.23
CA ASN A 586 -32.39 -13.61 9.70
C ASN A 586 -32.46 -13.45 8.17
N ILE A 587 -31.90 -14.41 7.45
CA ILE A 587 -31.79 -14.36 5.99
C ILE A 587 -32.59 -15.51 5.42
N LYS A 588 -33.55 -15.18 4.54
CA LYS A 588 -34.26 -16.17 3.75
C LYS A 588 -33.46 -16.49 2.50
N SER A 589 -33.22 -17.77 2.24
CA SER A 589 -32.51 -18.24 1.06
C SER A 589 -33.27 -19.37 0.40
N VAL A 590 -33.26 -19.36 -0.92
CA VAL A 590 -33.70 -20.48 -1.73
C VAL A 590 -32.45 -21.20 -2.20
N THR A 591 -32.38 -22.49 -1.92
CA THR A 591 -31.34 -23.39 -2.42
C THR A 591 -31.98 -24.39 -3.37
N TRP A 592 -31.26 -24.75 -4.42
CA TRP A 592 -31.67 -25.78 -5.36
C TRP A 592 -30.74 -26.98 -5.15
N ASN A 593 -31.32 -28.13 -4.81
CA ASN A 593 -30.58 -29.39 -4.77
C ASN A 593 -30.66 -30.02 -6.17
N PHE A 594 -29.54 -30.03 -6.89
CA PHE A 594 -29.50 -30.54 -8.25
C PHE A 594 -29.60 -32.07 -8.33
N GLU A 595 -29.34 -32.81 -7.24
CA GLU A 595 -29.47 -34.27 -7.21
C GLU A 595 -30.93 -34.71 -7.25
N ASP A 596 -31.81 -33.99 -6.55
CA ASP A 596 -33.25 -34.28 -6.45
C ASP A 596 -34.12 -33.33 -7.28
N ASP A 597 -33.51 -32.34 -7.94
CA ASP A 597 -34.16 -31.22 -8.66
C ASP A 597 -35.17 -30.42 -7.82
N GLU A 598 -34.99 -30.40 -6.49
CA GLU A 598 -35.91 -29.74 -5.55
C GLU A 598 -35.39 -28.38 -5.08
N PHE A 599 -36.32 -27.45 -4.87
CA PHE A 599 -36.03 -26.15 -4.25
C PHE A 599 -36.44 -26.14 -2.79
N GLU A 600 -35.51 -25.78 -1.91
CA GLU A 600 -35.78 -25.60 -0.49
C GLU A 600 -35.73 -24.10 -0.16
N LEU A 601 -36.81 -23.58 0.44
CA LEU A 601 -36.82 -22.24 1.02
C LEU A 601 -36.58 -22.34 2.53
N THR A 602 -35.48 -21.73 2.98
CA THR A 602 -35.06 -21.73 4.38
C THR A 602 -34.98 -20.31 4.94
N SER A 603 -35.19 -20.18 6.26
CA SER A 603 -34.90 -18.98 7.05
C SER A 603 -33.72 -19.30 7.97
N ASP A 604 -32.56 -18.74 7.66
CA ASP A 604 -31.33 -18.94 8.41
C ASP A 604 -31.11 -17.76 9.37
N LEU A 605 -31.12 -18.05 10.67
CA LEU A 605 -30.56 -17.17 11.68
C LEU A 605 -29.04 -17.35 11.66
N ARG A 606 -28.29 -16.36 11.17
CA ARG A 606 -26.85 -16.50 10.90
C ARG A 606 -26.03 -15.25 11.21
N ILE A 607 -24.72 -15.45 11.40
CA ILE A 607 -23.70 -14.40 11.47
C ILE A 607 -22.75 -14.62 10.30
N GLY A 608 -22.84 -13.77 9.28
CA GLY A 608 -22.20 -14.05 8.00
C GLY A 608 -22.68 -15.39 7.44
N LYS A 609 -21.76 -16.34 7.22
CA LYS A 609 -22.01 -17.72 6.80
C LYS A 609 -22.14 -18.73 7.95
N ILE A 610 -21.98 -18.31 9.22
CA ILE A 610 -22.18 -19.19 10.38
C ILE A 610 -23.68 -19.28 10.68
N ILE A 611 -24.26 -20.45 10.44
CA ILE A 611 -25.69 -20.73 10.70
C ILE A 611 -25.86 -21.09 12.18
N LEU A 612 -26.67 -20.31 12.89
CA LEU A 612 -27.06 -20.57 14.28
C LEU A 612 -28.31 -21.44 14.35
N LYS A 613 -29.27 -21.20 13.46
CA LYS A 613 -30.53 -21.94 13.34
C LYS A 613 -31.01 -21.86 11.89
N ARG A 614 -31.52 -22.97 11.36
CA ARG A 614 -32.17 -23.06 10.05
C ARG A 614 -33.60 -23.57 10.25
N GLU A 615 -34.57 -22.91 9.64
CA GLU A 615 -35.99 -23.30 9.68
C GLU A 615 -36.57 -23.33 8.26
N PRO A 616 -37.34 -24.36 7.88
CA PRO A 616 -38.03 -24.37 6.60
C PRO A 616 -39.12 -23.30 6.59
N VAL A 617 -39.34 -22.65 5.44
CA VAL A 617 -40.41 -21.67 5.25
C VAL A 617 -41.38 -22.20 4.21
N ASP A 618 -42.62 -22.40 4.66
CA ASP A 618 -43.70 -22.85 3.79
C ASP A 618 -44.32 -21.67 3.04
N ARG A 619 -43.82 -21.42 1.83
CA ARG A 619 -44.46 -20.53 0.83
C ARG A 619 -44.01 -20.91 -0.58
N GLU A 620 -44.79 -20.44 -1.55
CA GLU A 620 -44.42 -20.54 -2.96
C GLU A 620 -43.13 -19.77 -3.28
N ILE A 621 -42.25 -20.43 -4.05
CA ILE A 621 -40.95 -19.91 -4.49
C ILE A 621 -41.14 -19.28 -5.87
N SER A 622 -40.86 -17.99 -6.00
CA SER A 622 -41.03 -17.30 -7.28
C SER A 622 -40.00 -17.74 -8.32
N GLN A 623 -40.35 -17.63 -9.61
CA GLN A 623 -39.44 -17.93 -10.72
C GLN A 623 -38.09 -17.19 -10.64
N LYS A 624 -38.12 -15.93 -10.19
CA LYS A 624 -36.89 -15.13 -9.97
C LYS A 624 -36.00 -15.74 -8.88
N GLU A 625 -36.59 -16.27 -7.82
CA GLU A 625 -35.87 -16.91 -6.72
C GLU A 625 -35.29 -18.26 -7.13
N LYS A 626 -36.05 -19.06 -7.89
CA LYS A 626 -35.56 -20.31 -8.50
C LYS A 626 -34.33 -20.06 -9.38
N ARG A 627 -34.43 -19.08 -10.31
CA ARG A 627 -33.31 -18.67 -11.16
C ARG A 627 -32.08 -18.24 -10.35
N THR A 628 -32.29 -17.46 -9.29
CA THR A 628 -31.20 -17.00 -8.43
C THR A 628 -30.53 -18.17 -7.70
N ALA A 629 -31.32 -19.15 -7.22
CA ALA A 629 -30.81 -20.34 -6.57
C ALA A 629 -29.99 -21.22 -7.53
N ILE A 630 -30.45 -21.40 -8.77
CA ILE A 630 -29.70 -22.13 -9.81
C ILE A 630 -28.39 -21.44 -10.14
N ILE A 631 -28.41 -20.11 -10.35
CA ILE A 631 -27.17 -19.34 -10.60
C ILE A 631 -26.19 -19.51 -9.44
N GLN A 632 -26.68 -19.52 -8.20
CA GLN A 632 -25.84 -19.73 -7.03
C GLN A 632 -25.25 -21.14 -6.99
N ALA A 633 -26.05 -22.18 -7.26
CA ALA A 633 -25.59 -23.56 -7.33
C ALA A 633 -24.52 -23.75 -8.42
N ILE A 634 -24.75 -23.23 -9.63
CA ILE A 634 -23.78 -23.27 -10.74
C ILE A 634 -22.45 -22.58 -10.35
N ARG A 635 -22.51 -21.52 -9.54
CA ARG A 635 -21.31 -20.81 -9.05
C ARG A 635 -20.53 -21.58 -8.00
N GLU A 636 -21.20 -22.36 -7.18
CA GLU A 636 -20.58 -23.10 -6.07
C GLU A 636 -20.11 -24.50 -6.52
N GLU A 637 -20.87 -25.15 -7.39
CA GLU A 637 -20.73 -26.56 -7.77
C GLU A 637 -20.70 -26.74 -9.30
N GLY A 638 -20.21 -25.71 -10.01
CA GLY A 638 -20.21 -25.67 -11.47
C GLY A 638 -19.50 -26.84 -12.15
N GLU A 639 -18.45 -27.39 -11.54
CA GLU A 639 -17.76 -28.58 -12.08
C GLU A 639 -18.62 -29.84 -12.05
N GLU A 640 -19.57 -29.93 -11.11
CA GLU A 640 -20.50 -31.06 -10.99
C GLU A 640 -21.75 -30.84 -11.87
N ILE A 641 -22.22 -29.59 -11.95
CA ILE A 641 -23.44 -29.23 -12.69
C ILE A 641 -23.20 -29.08 -14.20
N LEU A 642 -22.08 -28.49 -14.62
CA LEU A 642 -21.81 -28.18 -16.03
C LEU A 642 -20.97 -29.27 -16.69
N THR A 643 -21.46 -29.77 -17.84
CA THR A 643 -20.75 -30.81 -18.60
C THR A 643 -19.71 -30.18 -19.53
N GLN A 644 -18.43 -30.54 -19.34
CA GLN A 644 -17.37 -30.15 -20.26
C GLN A 644 -17.31 -31.10 -21.47
N ASP A 645 -17.52 -30.57 -22.67
CA ASP A 645 -17.29 -31.30 -23.90
C ASP A 645 -15.87 -31.11 -24.45
N ALA A 646 -15.47 -31.97 -25.39
CA ALA A 646 -14.14 -31.89 -26.01
C ALA A 646 -13.91 -30.55 -26.75
N SER A 647 -14.99 -29.94 -27.24
CA SER A 647 -14.97 -28.65 -27.93
C SER A 647 -14.56 -27.52 -26.99
N PHE A 648 -15.12 -27.48 -25.78
CA PHE A 648 -14.83 -26.46 -24.77
C PHE A 648 -13.39 -26.56 -24.27
N ILE A 649 -12.91 -27.77 -23.98
CA ILE A 649 -11.52 -28.01 -23.55
C ILE A 649 -10.52 -27.54 -24.61
N SER A 650 -10.83 -27.80 -25.88
CA SER A 650 -10.02 -27.35 -27.03
C SER A 650 -9.99 -25.82 -27.14
N LEU A 651 -11.16 -25.16 -27.04
CA LEU A 651 -11.26 -23.70 -27.04
C LEU A 651 -10.48 -23.06 -25.89
N ALA A 652 -10.65 -23.57 -24.67
CA ALA A 652 -9.97 -23.09 -23.47
C ALA A 652 -8.45 -23.16 -23.61
N SER A 653 -7.94 -24.26 -24.15
CA SER A 653 -6.51 -24.46 -24.40
C SER A 653 -5.96 -23.46 -25.42
N LYS A 654 -6.70 -23.17 -26.49
CA LYS A 654 -6.33 -22.16 -27.49
C LYS A 654 -6.29 -20.75 -26.90
N VAL A 655 -7.32 -20.37 -26.13
CA VAL A 655 -7.38 -19.05 -25.49
C VAL A 655 -6.22 -18.87 -24.50
N LYS A 656 -5.89 -19.90 -23.72
CA LYS A 656 -4.74 -19.87 -22.79
C LYS A 656 -3.41 -19.70 -23.51
N MET A 657 -3.25 -20.28 -24.70
CA MET A 657 -2.05 -20.07 -25.51
C MET A 657 -1.97 -18.64 -26.04
N LEU A 658 -3.07 -18.11 -26.57
CA LEU A 658 -3.13 -16.75 -27.11
C LEU A 658 -2.92 -15.69 -26.03
N SER A 659 -3.45 -15.89 -24.82
CA SER A 659 -3.25 -14.97 -23.69
C SER A 659 -1.78 -14.86 -23.27
N GLN A 660 -0.98 -15.92 -23.45
CA GLN A 660 0.46 -15.89 -23.18
C GLN A 660 1.25 -15.17 -24.29
N GLN A 661 0.77 -15.22 -25.52
CA GLN A 661 1.40 -14.56 -26.68
C GLN A 661 1.04 -13.07 -26.76
N HIS A 662 -0.14 -12.70 -26.29
CA HIS A 662 -0.68 -11.34 -26.32
C HIS A 662 -1.12 -10.90 -24.91
N PRO A 663 -0.19 -10.69 -23.96
CA PRO A 663 -0.50 -10.35 -22.57
C PRO A 663 -1.16 -8.98 -22.39
N ASP A 664 -1.05 -8.10 -23.39
CA ASP A 664 -1.67 -6.78 -23.40
C ASP A 664 -3.16 -6.82 -23.78
N GLU A 665 -3.66 -7.96 -24.27
CA GLU A 665 -5.07 -8.18 -24.63
C GLU A 665 -5.76 -8.96 -23.49
N ALA A 666 -6.88 -8.43 -22.98
CA ALA A 666 -7.58 -8.99 -21.83
C ALA A 666 -8.37 -10.28 -22.17
N TRP A 667 -7.65 -11.37 -22.44
CA TRP A 667 -8.24 -12.69 -22.68
C TRP A 667 -8.83 -13.28 -21.40
N PRO A 668 -10.08 -13.78 -21.43
CA PRO A 668 -10.67 -14.43 -20.28
C PRO A 668 -10.01 -15.78 -19.99
N GLU A 669 -9.91 -16.14 -18.71
CA GLU A 669 -9.44 -17.45 -18.29
C GLU A 669 -10.59 -18.46 -18.49
N MET A 670 -10.61 -19.11 -19.65
CA MET A 670 -11.71 -20.00 -20.07
C MET A 670 -11.74 -21.30 -19.26
N THR A 671 -12.25 -21.23 -18.04
CA THR A 671 -12.47 -22.36 -17.13
C THR A 671 -13.95 -22.54 -16.82
N VAL A 672 -14.33 -23.68 -16.22
CA VAL A 672 -15.70 -23.86 -15.71
C VAL A 672 -16.02 -22.80 -14.66
N ASP A 673 -15.10 -22.51 -13.74
CA ASP A 673 -15.24 -21.43 -12.75
C ASP A 673 -15.59 -20.08 -13.40
N TYR A 674 -14.93 -19.73 -14.51
CA TYR A 674 -15.21 -18.50 -15.23
C TYR A 674 -16.62 -18.51 -15.83
N ILE A 675 -17.03 -19.61 -16.48
CA ILE A 675 -18.37 -19.74 -17.08
C ILE A 675 -19.45 -19.71 -15.99
N SER A 676 -19.20 -20.35 -14.86
CA SER A 676 -20.05 -20.35 -13.67
C SER A 676 -20.19 -18.94 -13.07
N ALA A 677 -19.09 -18.17 -12.96
CA ALA A 677 -19.13 -16.81 -12.43
C ALA A 677 -20.08 -15.91 -13.24
N ILE A 678 -20.13 -16.11 -14.56
CA ILE A 678 -20.99 -15.36 -15.48
C ILE A 678 -22.36 -16.01 -15.73
N ALA A 679 -22.80 -17.01 -14.95
CA ALA A 679 -24.09 -17.70 -15.15
C ALA A 679 -25.30 -16.76 -15.33
N HIS A 680 -25.31 -15.63 -14.61
CA HIS A 680 -26.33 -14.59 -14.74
C HIS A 680 -26.48 -13.97 -16.13
N THR A 681 -25.46 -14.05 -17.00
CA THR A 681 -25.48 -13.46 -18.36
C THR A 681 -26.07 -14.39 -19.40
N TRP A 682 -26.00 -15.71 -19.19
CA TRP A 682 -26.42 -16.71 -20.17
C TRP A 682 -27.61 -17.55 -19.73
N LEU A 683 -27.87 -17.68 -18.43
CA LEU A 683 -29.06 -18.37 -17.94
C LEU A 683 -30.32 -17.52 -18.22
N PRO A 684 -31.35 -18.07 -18.89
CA PRO A 684 -32.59 -17.35 -19.22
C PRO A 684 -33.28 -16.73 -18.00
N GLU A 685 -34.06 -15.66 -18.22
CA GLU A 685 -34.81 -14.99 -17.13
C GLU A 685 -35.99 -15.82 -16.61
N GLN A 686 -36.52 -16.71 -17.44
CA GLN A 686 -37.59 -17.65 -17.11
C GLN A 686 -37.11 -19.05 -17.46
N ILE A 687 -37.38 -20.00 -16.55
CA ILE A 687 -37.09 -21.42 -16.76
C ILE A 687 -38.33 -21.99 -17.46
N GLU A 688 -38.18 -22.43 -18.71
CA GLU A 688 -39.32 -22.85 -19.54
C GLU A 688 -39.89 -24.19 -19.07
N ASN A 689 -39.03 -25.09 -18.56
CA ASN A 689 -39.41 -26.38 -18.02
C ASN A 689 -39.06 -26.48 -16.53
N GLU A 690 -40.07 -26.53 -15.68
CA GLU A 690 -39.88 -26.67 -14.23
C GLU A 690 -39.67 -28.13 -13.78
N GLU A 691 -39.79 -29.09 -14.71
CA GLU A 691 -39.52 -30.52 -14.52
C GLU A 691 -38.21 -30.85 -15.27
N ASP A 692 -37.16 -31.32 -14.60
CA ASP A 692 -35.85 -31.70 -15.16
C ASP A 692 -34.89 -30.53 -15.50
N ILE A 693 -34.80 -29.52 -14.62
CA ILE A 693 -33.95 -28.33 -14.77
C ILE A 693 -32.47 -28.72 -14.89
N TYR A 694 -32.03 -29.69 -14.10
CA TYR A 694 -30.65 -30.19 -14.15
C TYR A 694 -30.27 -30.72 -15.53
N GLU A 695 -31.17 -31.49 -16.17
CA GLU A 695 -30.92 -32.07 -17.48
C GLU A 695 -30.86 -31.00 -18.59
N GLU A 696 -31.68 -29.94 -18.48
CA GLU A 696 -31.62 -28.81 -19.41
C GLU A 696 -30.29 -28.05 -19.31
N ILE A 697 -29.80 -27.82 -18.09
CA ILE A 697 -28.51 -27.15 -17.86
C ILE A 697 -27.35 -28.00 -18.40
N GLN A 698 -27.39 -29.33 -18.23
CA GLN A 698 -26.38 -30.23 -18.78
C GLN A 698 -26.33 -30.23 -20.31
N LYS A 699 -27.44 -29.93 -20.99
CA LYS A 699 -27.51 -29.85 -22.46
C LYS A 699 -26.94 -28.55 -23.04
N LEU A 700 -26.63 -27.55 -22.21
CA LEU A 700 -26.09 -26.27 -22.68
C LEU A 700 -24.68 -26.42 -23.25
N SER A 701 -24.43 -25.79 -24.41
CA SER A 701 -23.09 -25.76 -25.00
C SER A 701 -22.21 -24.72 -24.31
N LEU A 702 -21.30 -25.18 -23.45
CA LEU A 702 -20.29 -24.32 -22.83
C LEU A 702 -19.40 -23.62 -23.89
N THR A 703 -19.16 -24.28 -25.03
CA THR A 703 -18.43 -23.70 -26.15
C THR A 703 -19.13 -22.46 -26.71
N GLU A 704 -20.44 -22.53 -26.95
CA GLU A 704 -21.19 -21.37 -27.45
C GLU A 704 -21.27 -20.24 -26.44
N ILE A 705 -21.43 -20.57 -25.15
CA ILE A 705 -21.44 -19.59 -24.05
C ILE A 705 -20.08 -18.88 -23.99
N ALA A 706 -18.98 -19.63 -24.02
CA ALA A 706 -17.63 -19.09 -23.99
C ALA A 706 -17.31 -18.22 -25.22
N LEU A 707 -17.79 -18.59 -26.41
CA LEU A 707 -17.59 -17.77 -27.60
C LEU A 707 -18.30 -16.42 -27.50
N LYS A 708 -19.44 -16.33 -26.82
CA LYS A 708 -20.18 -15.07 -26.63
C LYS A 708 -19.46 -14.07 -25.73
N THR A 709 -18.54 -14.52 -24.87
CA THR A 709 -17.77 -13.61 -23.99
C THR A 709 -16.60 -12.93 -24.71
N LEU A 710 -16.21 -13.43 -25.88
CA LEU A 710 -15.10 -12.89 -26.66
C LEU A 710 -15.55 -11.74 -27.57
N SER A 711 -14.69 -10.74 -27.70
CA SER A 711 -14.83 -9.67 -28.70
C SER A 711 -14.69 -10.20 -30.12
N ASP A 712 -15.20 -9.46 -31.11
CA ASP A 712 -15.07 -9.85 -32.52
C ASP A 712 -13.61 -9.94 -32.98
N SER A 713 -12.72 -9.14 -32.41
CA SER A 713 -11.27 -9.22 -32.65
C SER A 713 -10.68 -10.55 -32.14
N GLN A 714 -11.01 -10.93 -30.91
CA GLN A 714 -10.55 -12.18 -30.29
C GLN A 714 -11.11 -13.42 -31.02
N LYS A 715 -12.37 -13.36 -31.45
CA LYS A 715 -12.98 -14.43 -32.26
C LYS A 715 -12.26 -14.61 -33.58
N LYS A 716 -11.81 -13.53 -34.22
CA LYS A 716 -11.05 -13.58 -35.46
C LYS A 716 -9.66 -14.19 -35.24
N GLN A 717 -8.95 -13.78 -34.19
CA GLN A 717 -7.65 -14.36 -33.81
C GLN A 717 -7.72 -15.86 -33.43
N LEU A 718 -8.89 -16.35 -33.02
CA LEU A 718 -9.10 -17.79 -32.79
C LEU A 718 -9.30 -18.60 -34.08
N GLN A 719 -9.70 -17.92 -35.16
CA GLN A 719 -9.91 -18.52 -36.48
C GLN A 719 -8.65 -18.50 -37.35
N ASP A 720 -7.85 -17.44 -37.20
CA ASP A 720 -6.52 -17.28 -37.82
C ASP A 720 -5.47 -18.19 -37.13
#